data_AF-A0A1Y3YV43-F1
#
_entry.id   AF-A0A1Y3YV43-F1
#
_cell.length_a   1.000
_cell.length_b   1.000
_cell.length_c   1.000
_cell.angle_alpha   90.00
_cell.angle_beta   90.00
_cell.angle_gamma   90.00
#
_symmetry.space_group_name_H-M   'P 1'
#
loop_
_entity.id
_entity.type
_entity.pdbx_description
1 polymer ?
#
loop_
_entity_poly.entity_id
_entity_poly.type
_entity_poly.pdbx_seq_one_letter_code
_entity_poly.pdbx_strand_id
1 'polypeptide(L)'
;MDNIRAVIDTLFSQINSAEILHHKKDWDATLGVTEDMFCSKFMIENKCYTIDQVRELYYLLRSDWISFPTECLEYRQPDFFYVLLHFSQKVLIEKDFQPCCRFQELLRWRMLTYKLGEDLFTTSYLAFNNFNANIKRDSFFWPVVLMQDNPSIAHILRKGVCDLHFHLRGSSLNYELNWLSLMNDMSGRQAEFEKLKKCLSHKTITTDNEKWETAHLTTIKAYAIRYYLFMRITNKKKAEAFFPVLLVILQCEDEMAIQTVGAIMEVNGLIDSYKFTEGSKLEIGDKSFYPDYAILDSFGTVERWNLAEKILSGERCLLYNMFYLIFSGNASAEDKWLFYAYLLQKGQIRRELIQLNEKAGFSNFSDYERRKEIFIEGRWGYQELIPKLAVDMAFSKEYLKYLECRITPKDTSSQLIHSIELLERQINRRLPGERTSEENREKQKKGRKHYYILHFIKQRDAESDNRLNSLIEYPCVMVDYRHYGFRRKIKKQGEAILETVRERPRMAELIVGVDAANSELYCRPEVFGPVYRYMKCFCNYSPDFHELGYDHYKGLRSLNFTYHVGEDFWDITDGLRAIDEAVLFLNLKAGDRIGHALALGIDVDLYYKHRNHRVVMSKQNMLDNAAWLHHKARELGIQLSVNVALELENIFENFYDEIYLGKKEREGENIFVEDELLDPGRNLTTYYYSWLLRGDDPAYYLNPISQLTEYQYHTWWEITALNTLTADMAHVRKDKIAVWLYHYYHYDSGVRRRGEERCEICLSSEIIGLIKKVQHAMRKEIASRYISVEANITSNHLIGSFKHYAQHPITQLYRLGLPSIGEEELCPQVSVSVNTDDRGIFDTSIEDEYALLALALEKERDLEGKKRYAPKEVYEWLNNIRRQGFEQQFRKHKGSKYE
;
A
#
# COMPACT_ATOMS: atom_id res chain seq x y z
N MET A 1 21.33 -0.70 18.79
CA MET A 1 20.91 0.72 18.80
C MET A 1 19.41 0.79 19.04
N ASP A 2 18.88 0.03 19.99
CA ASP A 2 17.42 -0.12 20.13
C ASP A 2 16.87 0.97 21.05
N ASN A 3 17.48 1.17 22.21
CA ASN A 3 17.11 2.23 23.15
C ASN A 3 17.15 3.63 22.51
N ILE A 4 18.23 3.98 21.80
CA ILE A 4 18.33 5.29 21.15
C ILE A 4 17.25 5.52 20.09
N ARG A 5 16.86 4.48 19.33
CA ARG A 5 15.78 4.59 18.35
C ARG A 5 14.44 4.83 19.04
N ALA A 6 14.16 4.08 20.11
CA ALA A 6 12.95 4.27 20.90
C ALA A 6 12.90 5.68 21.52
N VAL A 7 14.03 6.19 22.02
CA VAL A 7 14.14 7.56 22.55
C VAL A 7 13.90 8.61 21.47
N ILE A 8 14.54 8.50 20.30
CA ILE A 8 14.32 9.44 19.19
C ILE A 8 12.86 9.40 18.74
N ASP A 9 12.28 8.20 18.61
CA ASP A 9 10.88 8.03 18.25
C ASP A 9 9.97 8.74 19.26
N THR A 10 10.12 8.49 20.56
CA THR A 10 9.36 9.19 21.61
C THR A 10 9.51 10.71 21.51
N LEU A 11 10.74 11.21 21.39
CA LEU A 11 11.01 12.65 21.33
C LEU A 11 10.35 13.32 20.11
N PHE A 12 10.41 12.70 18.92
CA PHE A 12 9.97 13.35 17.68
C PHE A 12 8.59 12.92 17.17
N SER A 13 8.00 11.85 17.71
CA SER A 13 6.68 11.35 17.29
C SER A 13 5.58 11.50 18.35
N GLN A 14 5.93 11.45 19.64
CA GLN A 14 4.93 11.38 20.73
C GLN A 14 4.79 12.66 21.54
N ILE A 15 5.81 13.53 21.57
CA ILE A 15 5.74 14.81 22.28
C ILE A 15 4.73 15.75 21.63
N ASN A 16 3.90 16.40 22.44
CA ASN A 16 2.94 17.38 21.98
C ASN A 16 3.59 18.76 21.82
N SER A 17 3.50 19.30 20.62
CA SER A 17 4.06 20.62 20.30
C SER A 17 3.46 21.75 21.15
N ALA A 18 2.21 21.64 21.60
CA ALA A 18 1.57 22.66 22.43
C ALA A 18 2.22 22.77 23.82
N GLU A 19 2.62 21.64 24.42
CA GLU A 19 3.32 21.63 25.72
C GLU A 19 4.66 22.33 25.62
N ILE A 20 5.41 22.05 24.53
CA ILE A 20 6.60 22.83 24.19
C ILE A 20 6.20 24.30 24.05
N LEU A 21 5.24 24.68 23.21
CA LEU A 21 4.90 26.09 23.04
C LEU A 21 4.40 26.82 24.31
N HIS A 22 3.83 26.14 25.32
CA HIS A 22 3.33 26.78 26.53
C HIS A 22 4.39 27.00 27.61
N HIS A 23 5.38 26.11 27.76
CA HIS A 23 6.31 26.13 28.89
C HIS A 23 7.54 27.05 28.73
N LYS A 24 7.55 28.01 27.79
CA LYS A 24 8.72 28.79 27.30
C LYS A 24 9.69 29.40 28.34
N LYS A 25 9.35 29.44 29.64
CA LYS A 25 10.09 30.15 30.70
C LYS A 25 11.05 29.29 31.54
N ASP A 26 11.01 27.96 31.44
CA ASP A 26 11.72 27.06 32.38
C ASP A 26 12.93 26.30 31.77
N TRP A 27 13.50 26.75 30.64
CA TRP A 27 14.11 25.79 29.71
C TRP A 27 15.62 25.60 29.79
N ASP A 28 15.97 24.31 29.91
CA ASP A 28 17.31 23.75 30.02
C ASP A 28 17.73 23.03 28.71
N ALA A 29 18.79 22.22 28.77
CA ALA A 29 19.35 21.53 27.62
C ALA A 29 18.40 20.54 26.91
N THR A 30 17.22 20.21 27.47
CA THR A 30 16.26 19.26 26.87
C THR A 30 15.10 19.94 26.11
N LEU A 31 15.17 21.26 25.88
CA LEU A 31 14.12 22.04 25.20
C LEU A 31 12.73 21.90 25.84
N GLY A 32 12.67 21.83 27.16
CA GLY A 32 11.42 21.73 27.92
C GLY A 32 10.86 20.30 28.06
N VAL A 33 11.60 19.28 27.60
CA VAL A 33 11.22 17.88 27.81
C VAL A 33 11.57 17.44 29.24
N THR A 34 10.54 17.35 30.09
CA THR A 34 10.67 16.88 31.48
C THR A 34 10.77 15.36 31.56
N GLU A 35 11.29 14.85 32.69
CA GLU A 35 11.36 13.41 32.96
C GLU A 35 9.98 12.76 32.91
N ASP A 36 8.99 13.36 33.59
CA ASP A 36 7.63 12.83 33.65
C ASP A 36 6.96 12.77 32.27
N MET A 37 7.11 13.83 31.46
CA MET A 37 6.59 13.86 30.10
C MET A 37 7.27 12.80 29.22
N PHE A 38 8.59 12.66 29.30
CA PHE A 38 9.30 11.61 28.56
C PHE A 38 8.84 10.21 28.97
N CYS A 39 8.75 9.94 30.27
CA CYS A 39 8.34 8.63 30.78
C CYS A 39 6.91 8.28 30.39
N SER A 40 5.98 9.24 30.49
CA SER A 40 4.56 9.01 30.16
C SER A 40 4.38 8.70 28.68
N LYS A 41 5.10 9.39 27.78
CA LYS A 41 5.06 9.13 26.34
C LYS A 41 5.77 7.83 25.96
N PHE A 42 7.01 7.62 26.42
CA PHE A 42 7.83 6.46 26.04
C PHE A 42 7.13 5.12 26.30
N MET A 43 6.46 5.01 27.45
CA MET A 43 5.82 3.78 27.91
C MET A 43 4.63 3.33 27.04
N ILE A 44 4.09 4.21 26.18
CA ILE A 44 2.89 3.91 25.41
C ILE A 44 3.18 2.91 24.29
N GLU A 45 4.31 3.09 23.60
CA GLU A 45 4.77 2.18 22.55
C GLU A 45 5.76 1.14 23.07
N ASN A 46 6.45 1.40 24.19
CA ASN A 46 7.52 0.54 24.71
C ASN A 46 7.12 -0.20 26.00
N LYS A 47 6.02 -0.95 25.97
CA LYS A 47 5.44 -1.65 27.13
C LYS A 47 6.31 -2.74 27.75
N CYS A 48 7.45 -3.08 27.14
CA CYS A 48 8.40 -4.06 27.67
C CYS A 48 9.34 -3.48 28.74
N TYR A 49 9.37 -2.15 28.92
CA TYR A 49 10.18 -1.48 29.94
C TYR A 49 9.36 -1.23 31.21
N THR A 50 10.03 -1.20 32.37
CA THR A 50 9.47 -0.64 33.61
C THR A 50 9.66 0.87 33.65
N ILE A 51 8.85 1.60 34.42
CA ILE A 51 8.99 3.07 34.55
C ILE A 51 10.39 3.48 35.05
N ASP A 52 10.98 2.72 35.98
CA ASP A 52 12.32 3.02 36.49
C ASP A 52 13.39 2.83 35.41
N GLN A 53 13.27 1.81 34.54
CA GLN A 53 14.17 1.64 33.40
C GLN A 53 14.05 2.81 32.42
N VAL A 54 12.84 3.36 32.22
CA VAL A 54 12.62 4.52 31.35
C VAL A 54 13.21 5.79 31.95
N ARG A 55 13.16 5.97 33.28
CA ARG A 55 13.86 7.07 33.96
C ARG A 55 15.37 7.02 33.73
N GLU A 56 15.98 5.84 33.84
CA GLU A 56 17.40 5.66 33.51
C GLU A 56 17.71 6.03 32.04
N LEU A 57 16.80 5.73 31.11
CA LEU A 57 16.94 6.19 29.72
C LEU A 57 16.86 7.72 29.58
N TYR A 58 16.04 8.39 30.40
CA TYR A 58 16.00 9.85 30.44
C TYR A 58 17.30 10.45 30.98
N TYR A 59 17.88 9.86 32.03
CA TYR A 59 19.18 10.29 32.54
C TYR A 59 20.31 10.02 31.54
N LEU A 60 20.25 8.90 30.82
CA LEU A 60 21.17 8.59 29.72
C LEU A 60 21.02 9.60 28.57
N LEU A 61 19.80 10.00 28.23
CA LEU A 61 19.55 11.07 27.27
C LEU A 61 20.24 12.36 27.70
N ARG A 62 20.05 12.79 28.96
CA ARG A 62 20.61 14.04 29.49
C ARG A 62 22.13 14.05 29.62
N SER A 63 22.73 12.90 29.92
CA SER A 63 24.18 12.79 30.15
C SER A 63 24.94 12.55 28.85
N ASP A 64 24.49 11.60 28.02
CA ASP A 64 25.27 11.09 26.89
C ASP A 64 24.69 11.50 25.53
N TRP A 65 23.37 11.39 25.32
CA TRP A 65 22.82 11.57 23.96
C TRP A 65 22.53 13.01 23.56
N ILE A 66 22.35 13.93 24.51
CA ILE A 66 22.41 15.37 24.21
C ILE A 66 23.84 15.92 24.28
N SER A 67 24.80 15.09 24.70
CA SER A 67 26.21 15.43 24.65
C SER A 67 26.78 15.18 23.25
N PHE A 68 27.86 15.89 22.96
CA PHE A 68 28.53 15.84 21.68
C PHE A 68 29.06 14.41 21.38
N PRO A 69 28.87 13.86 20.15
CA PRO A 69 29.34 12.51 19.83
C PRO A 69 30.85 12.37 20.01
N THR A 70 31.31 11.35 20.74
CA THR A 70 32.69 11.13 21.21
C THR A 70 33.76 10.96 20.12
N GLU A 71 33.39 11.04 18.84
CA GLU A 71 34.27 10.81 17.68
C GLU A 71 35.01 12.09 17.20
N CYS A 72 34.79 13.25 17.82
CA CYS A 72 35.48 14.51 17.48
C CYS A 72 36.25 15.10 18.68
N LEU A 73 37.41 15.72 18.41
CA LEU A 73 38.45 16.11 19.39
C LEU A 73 38.15 17.39 20.21
N GLU A 74 37.03 18.08 19.98
CA GLU A 74 36.70 19.36 20.64
C GLU A 74 35.53 19.23 21.61
N TYR A 75 35.71 19.69 22.85
CA TYR A 75 34.61 19.79 23.82
C TYR A 75 33.62 20.89 23.43
N ARG A 76 32.34 20.54 23.28
CA ARG A 76 31.26 21.48 22.94
C ARG A 76 30.12 21.39 23.95
N GLN A 77 29.35 22.48 24.07
CA GLN A 77 28.17 22.50 24.93
C GLN A 77 27.13 21.47 24.45
N PRO A 78 26.45 20.76 25.37
CA PRO A 78 25.36 19.85 25.03
C PRO A 78 24.24 20.55 24.25
N ASP A 79 23.61 19.83 23.32
CA ASP A 79 22.47 20.28 22.56
C ASP A 79 21.48 19.12 22.34
N PHE A 80 20.19 19.40 22.54
CA PHE A 80 19.10 18.44 22.36
C PHE A 80 19.18 17.69 21.03
N PHE A 81 19.52 18.38 19.93
CA PHE A 81 19.52 17.78 18.59
C PHE A 81 20.70 16.83 18.33
N TYR A 82 21.70 16.76 19.21
CA TYR A 82 22.76 15.75 19.11
C TYR A 82 22.23 14.32 19.27
N VAL A 83 21.05 14.14 19.87
CA VAL A 83 20.40 12.81 19.97
C VAL A 83 20.22 12.16 18.59
N LEU A 84 19.94 12.96 17.55
CA LEU A 84 19.79 12.49 16.17
C LEU A 84 21.14 11.97 15.61
N LEU A 85 22.25 12.61 15.97
CA LEU A 85 23.59 12.30 15.46
C LEU A 85 24.15 11.00 16.03
N HIS A 86 23.86 10.69 17.29
CA HIS A 86 24.25 9.42 17.91
C HIS A 86 23.67 8.19 17.19
N PHE A 87 22.58 8.38 16.44
CA PHE A 87 22.03 7.41 15.50
C PHE A 87 22.59 7.62 14.08
N SER A 88 22.44 8.81 13.51
CA SER A 88 22.71 9.05 12.09
C SER A 88 24.18 8.86 11.70
N GLN A 89 25.15 9.17 12.58
CA GLN A 89 26.58 8.94 12.31
C GLN A 89 26.94 7.44 12.15
N LYS A 90 26.18 6.57 12.82
CA LYS A 90 26.37 5.11 12.75
C LYS A 90 25.69 4.48 11.53
N VAL A 91 24.68 5.14 10.99
CA VAL A 91 23.77 4.59 9.97
C VAL A 91 23.99 5.21 8.60
N LEU A 92 24.41 6.47 8.53
CA LEU A 92 24.67 7.17 7.29
C LEU A 92 26.15 7.19 6.96
N ILE A 93 26.43 7.33 5.67
CA ILE A 93 27.73 7.69 5.10
C ILE A 93 27.49 8.68 3.96
N GLU A 94 28.54 9.36 3.53
CA GLU A 94 28.51 10.14 2.29
C GLU A 94 29.37 9.44 1.25
N LYS A 95 28.78 9.15 0.08
CA LYS A 95 29.46 8.52 -1.06
C LYS A 95 29.15 9.34 -2.30
N ASP A 96 30.18 9.72 -3.05
CA ASP A 96 30.04 10.57 -4.25
C ASP A 96 29.24 11.86 -3.98
N PHE A 97 29.48 12.49 -2.81
CA PHE A 97 28.77 13.68 -2.29
C PHE A 97 27.26 13.52 -2.03
N GLN A 98 26.78 12.27 -2.02
CA GLN A 98 25.40 11.91 -1.76
C GLN A 98 25.28 11.15 -0.43
N PRO A 99 24.28 11.48 0.41
CA PRO A 99 24.00 10.69 1.61
C PRO A 99 23.52 9.29 1.22
N CYS A 100 24.02 8.26 1.91
CA CYS A 100 23.65 6.86 1.72
C CYS A 100 23.48 6.17 3.08
N CYS A 101 22.59 5.19 3.15
CA CYS A 101 22.44 4.31 4.29
C CYS A 101 23.49 3.18 4.24
N ARG A 102 24.11 2.87 5.39
CA ARG A 102 24.92 1.66 5.54
C ARG A 102 24.01 0.44 5.48
N PHE A 103 24.27 -0.46 4.54
CA PHE A 103 23.43 -1.63 4.30
C PHE A 103 23.19 -2.44 5.58
N GLN A 104 24.22 -2.66 6.41
CA GLN A 104 24.07 -3.44 7.66
C GLN A 104 23.07 -2.85 8.67
N GLU A 105 22.79 -1.55 8.54
CA GLU A 105 21.89 -0.78 9.39
C GLU A 105 20.52 -0.49 8.73
N LEU A 106 20.29 -0.93 7.49
CA LEU A 106 19.09 -0.59 6.70
C LEU A 106 17.77 -0.95 7.41
N LEU A 107 17.67 -2.11 8.08
CA LEU A 107 16.47 -2.44 8.87
C LEU A 107 16.22 -1.43 10.00
N ARG A 108 17.29 -0.97 10.67
CA ARG A 108 17.19 0.00 11.79
C ARG A 108 16.88 1.40 11.28
N TRP A 109 17.50 1.78 10.15
CA TRP A 109 17.18 2.99 9.40
C TRP A 109 15.69 3.02 9.07
N ARG A 110 15.23 1.99 8.37
CA ARG A 110 13.85 1.84 7.91
C ARG A 110 12.84 1.98 9.05
N MET A 111 13.06 1.33 10.18
CA MET A 111 12.14 1.40 11.33
C MET A 111 11.93 2.84 11.84
N LEU A 112 12.98 3.67 11.84
CA LEU A 112 12.92 5.02 12.37
C LEU A 112 12.49 6.04 11.30
N THR A 113 13.02 5.92 10.08
CA THR A 113 12.71 6.85 9.00
C THR A 113 11.34 6.65 8.41
N TYR A 114 10.77 5.44 8.49
CA TYR A 114 9.37 5.23 8.16
C TYR A 114 8.49 6.17 8.99
N LYS A 115 8.70 6.22 10.32
CA LYS A 115 7.97 7.09 11.26
C LYS A 115 8.27 8.58 11.08
N LEU A 116 9.54 8.95 10.98
CA LEU A 116 9.99 10.35 11.13
C LEU A 116 10.42 11.04 9.82
N GLY A 117 10.51 10.30 8.71
CA GLY A 117 11.05 10.75 7.43
C GLY A 117 12.58 10.75 7.39
N GLU A 118 13.16 10.47 6.23
CA GLU A 118 14.62 10.39 6.04
C GLU A 118 15.32 11.75 6.15
N ASP A 119 14.66 12.81 5.70
CA ASP A 119 15.27 14.15 5.63
C ASP A 119 15.56 14.74 7.01
N LEU A 120 14.86 14.33 8.07
CA LEU A 120 15.18 14.74 9.46
C LEU A 120 16.62 14.33 9.83
N PHE A 121 16.96 13.08 9.57
CA PHE A 121 18.28 12.52 9.91
C PHE A 121 19.35 12.96 8.92
N THR A 122 19.01 12.97 7.64
CA THR A 122 19.95 13.30 6.56
C THR A 122 20.44 14.73 6.65
N THR A 123 19.53 15.68 6.87
CA THR A 123 19.88 17.10 6.98
C THR A 123 20.66 17.41 8.27
N SER A 124 20.31 16.76 9.39
CA SER A 124 21.07 16.84 10.65
C SER A 124 22.50 16.30 10.47
N TYR A 125 22.65 15.10 9.90
CA TYR A 125 23.95 14.48 9.64
C TYR A 125 24.85 15.33 8.74
N LEU A 126 24.31 15.79 7.59
CA LEU A 126 25.07 16.61 6.64
C LEU A 126 25.47 17.95 7.26
N ALA A 127 24.58 18.63 7.97
CA ALA A 127 24.86 19.91 8.60
C ALA A 127 26.01 19.80 9.62
N PHE A 128 25.99 18.76 10.45
CA PHE A 128 27.04 18.52 11.43
C PHE A 128 28.40 18.24 10.78
N ASN A 129 28.43 17.34 9.79
CA ASN A 129 29.67 16.97 9.10
C ASN A 129 30.25 18.13 8.28
N ASN A 130 29.39 18.86 7.57
CA ASN A 130 29.83 20.01 6.77
C ASN A 130 30.33 21.15 7.68
N PHE A 131 29.69 21.39 8.82
CA PHE A 131 30.22 22.33 9.82
C PHE A 131 31.62 21.93 10.30
N ASN A 132 31.80 20.68 10.73
CA ASN A 132 33.11 20.20 11.23
C ASN A 132 34.19 20.17 10.13
N ALA A 133 33.80 19.97 8.88
CA ALA A 133 34.71 20.00 7.74
C ALA A 133 34.95 21.41 7.17
N ASN A 134 34.32 22.46 7.73
CA ASN A 134 34.30 23.82 7.18
C ASN A 134 33.84 23.88 5.71
N ILE A 135 32.86 23.04 5.35
CA ILE A 135 32.26 22.97 4.02
C ILE A 135 30.93 23.72 4.05
N LYS A 136 30.71 24.60 3.07
CA LYS A 136 29.40 25.19 2.82
C LYS A 136 28.72 24.43 1.69
N ARG A 137 27.68 23.66 2.03
CA ARG A 137 26.84 22.97 1.05
C ARG A 137 25.90 23.95 0.36
N ASP A 138 25.83 23.85 -0.96
CA ASP A 138 24.99 24.66 -1.85
C ASP A 138 23.94 23.82 -2.62
N SER A 139 24.01 22.49 -2.50
CA SER A 139 23.13 21.54 -3.15
C SER A 139 22.37 20.66 -2.15
N PHE A 140 21.04 20.63 -2.33
CA PHE A 140 20.08 19.84 -1.54
C PHE A 140 19.37 18.76 -2.37
N PHE A 141 20.02 18.38 -3.49
CA PHE A 141 19.53 17.40 -4.44
C PHE A 141 20.12 16.02 -4.09
N TRP A 142 19.33 15.24 -3.37
CA TRP A 142 19.57 13.80 -3.16
C TRP A 142 18.27 13.02 -3.37
N PRO A 143 18.34 11.70 -3.57
CA PRO A 143 17.15 10.86 -3.81
C PRO A 143 16.08 11.01 -2.72
N VAL A 144 14.81 10.77 -3.07
CA VAL A 144 13.69 10.79 -2.10
C VAL A 144 13.86 9.71 -1.05
N VAL A 145 14.21 8.51 -1.50
CA VAL A 145 14.58 7.36 -0.67
C VAL A 145 16.08 7.12 -0.87
N LEU A 146 16.84 7.19 0.21
CA LEU A 146 18.30 7.08 0.20
C LEU A 146 18.76 5.72 -0.30
N MET A 147 19.86 5.71 -1.04
CA MET A 147 20.49 4.47 -1.47
C MET A 147 21.23 3.80 -0.33
N GLN A 148 21.44 2.51 -0.47
CA GLN A 148 22.27 1.72 0.43
C GLN A 148 23.66 1.45 -0.19
N ASP A 149 24.67 1.16 0.64
CA ASP A 149 26.07 1.06 0.21
C ASP A 149 26.54 -0.34 -0.25
N ASN A 150 25.68 -1.34 -0.30
CA ASN A 150 26.00 -2.72 -0.71
C ASN A 150 26.23 -2.80 -2.23
N PRO A 151 27.47 -3.12 -2.66
CA PRO A 151 27.80 -3.22 -4.08
C PRO A 151 27.15 -4.42 -4.77
N SER A 152 26.82 -5.50 -4.05
CA SER A 152 26.22 -6.71 -4.62
C SER A 152 24.77 -6.48 -5.04
N ILE A 153 23.98 -5.81 -4.21
CA ILE A 153 22.61 -5.40 -4.57
C ILE A 153 22.64 -4.44 -5.76
N ALA A 154 23.51 -3.42 -5.71
CA ALA A 154 23.69 -2.51 -6.85
C ALA A 154 24.08 -3.26 -8.14
N HIS A 155 24.95 -4.27 -8.05
CA HIS A 155 25.34 -5.09 -9.19
C HIS A 155 24.17 -5.92 -9.76
N ILE A 156 23.35 -6.52 -8.91
CA ILE A 156 22.14 -7.27 -9.32
C ILE A 156 21.18 -6.33 -10.06
N LEU A 157 20.88 -5.18 -9.46
CA LEU A 157 19.91 -4.23 -10.02
C LEU A 157 20.40 -3.61 -11.33
N ARG A 158 21.71 -3.32 -11.48
CA ARG A 158 22.28 -2.80 -12.75
C ARG A 158 22.02 -3.69 -13.97
N LYS A 159 21.79 -5.00 -13.78
CA LYS A 159 21.38 -5.92 -14.86
C LYS A 159 19.97 -5.65 -15.39
N GLY A 160 19.21 -4.80 -14.70
CA GLY A 160 17.84 -4.42 -15.02
C GLY A 160 16.84 -5.05 -14.05
N VAL A 161 15.77 -4.34 -13.71
CA VAL A 161 14.64 -4.82 -12.91
C VAL A 161 13.31 -4.33 -13.49
N CYS A 162 12.23 -5.05 -13.18
CA CYS A 162 10.85 -4.68 -13.49
C CYS A 162 10.09 -4.31 -12.22
N ASP A 163 9.11 -3.44 -12.35
CA ASP A 163 8.09 -3.21 -11.34
C ASP A 163 6.72 -3.43 -11.99
N LEU A 164 6.12 -4.59 -11.69
CA LEU A 164 4.87 -5.08 -12.28
C LEU A 164 3.65 -4.75 -11.40
N HIS A 165 3.91 -4.21 -10.20
CA HIS A 165 2.90 -3.83 -9.23
C HIS A 165 3.08 -2.41 -8.72
N PHE A 166 2.51 -1.45 -9.44
CA PHE A 166 2.70 -0.03 -9.16
C PHE A 166 1.40 0.77 -9.25
N HIS A 167 0.90 1.29 -8.14
CA HIS A 167 -0.28 2.15 -8.10
C HIS A 167 0.10 3.60 -8.42
N LEU A 168 -0.27 4.09 -9.60
CA LEU A 168 0.28 5.33 -10.16
C LEU A 168 0.15 6.56 -9.23
N ARG A 169 -1.03 6.74 -8.62
CA ARG A 169 -1.31 7.90 -7.77
C ARG A 169 -0.81 7.75 -6.33
N GLY A 170 -0.77 6.53 -5.79
CA GLY A 170 -0.19 6.28 -4.46
C GLY A 170 1.32 6.03 -4.48
N SER A 171 1.94 6.11 -5.65
CA SER A 171 3.39 6.04 -5.84
C SER A 171 4.08 7.39 -6.07
N SER A 172 3.36 8.50 -5.84
CA SER A 172 3.91 9.86 -5.97
C SER A 172 4.45 10.37 -4.63
N LEU A 173 4.79 11.66 -4.54
CA LEU A 173 5.17 12.33 -3.29
C LEU A 173 3.94 12.66 -2.44
N ASN A 174 3.22 11.62 -1.99
CA ASN A 174 1.90 11.76 -1.40
C ASN A 174 1.90 12.63 -0.14
N TYR A 175 2.83 12.44 0.80
CA TYR A 175 2.91 13.31 1.97
C TYR A 175 3.47 14.69 1.61
N GLU A 176 4.55 14.75 0.86
CA GLU A 176 5.33 15.97 0.65
C GLU A 176 4.55 17.00 -0.16
N LEU A 177 3.80 16.61 -1.19
CA LEU A 177 2.96 17.56 -1.94
C LEU A 177 1.82 18.12 -1.10
N ASN A 178 1.21 17.30 -0.23
CA ASN A 178 0.18 17.75 0.70
C ASN A 178 0.76 18.74 1.72
N TRP A 179 1.93 18.42 2.28
CA TRP A 179 2.64 19.31 3.20
C TRP A 179 3.03 20.63 2.55
N LEU A 180 3.62 20.59 1.35
CA LEU A 180 4.00 21.79 0.61
C LEU A 180 2.79 22.64 0.24
N SER A 181 1.67 22.02 -0.15
CA SER A 181 0.40 22.72 -0.42
C SER A 181 -0.08 23.52 0.80
N LEU A 182 -0.06 22.91 1.99
CA LEU A 182 -0.39 23.58 3.25
C LEU A 182 0.63 24.68 3.58
N MET A 183 1.92 24.38 3.43
CA MET A 183 3.00 25.30 3.73
C MET A 183 3.11 26.46 2.74
N ASN A 184 2.36 26.47 1.65
CA ASN A 184 2.34 27.55 0.68
C ASN A 184 1.03 28.33 0.67
N ASP A 185 -0.08 27.76 1.15
CA ASP A 185 -1.36 28.46 1.24
C ASP A 185 -2.30 27.79 2.25
N MET A 186 -2.58 28.49 3.34
CA MET A 186 -3.53 28.07 4.38
C MET A 186 -4.94 28.67 4.23
N SER A 187 -5.23 29.38 3.13
CA SER A 187 -6.54 29.98 2.89
C SER A 187 -7.63 28.92 2.70
N GLY A 188 -8.75 29.06 3.43
CA GLY A 188 -9.96 28.27 3.19
C GLY A 188 -9.84 26.76 3.43
N ARG A 189 -8.88 26.32 4.25
CA ARG A 189 -8.55 24.89 4.44
C ARG A 189 -9.46 24.14 5.41
N GLN A 190 -10.38 24.83 6.07
CA GLN A 190 -11.21 24.27 7.15
C GLN A 190 -11.88 22.94 6.76
N ALA A 191 -12.57 22.90 5.62
CA ALA A 191 -13.31 21.73 5.15
C ALA A 191 -12.41 20.51 4.89
N GLU A 192 -11.15 20.72 4.48
CA GLU A 192 -10.17 19.65 4.27
C GLU A 192 -9.77 19.03 5.62
N PHE A 193 -9.59 19.83 6.66
CA PHE A 193 -9.30 19.35 8.01
C PHE A 193 -10.50 18.71 8.71
N GLU A 194 -11.73 19.07 8.35
CA GLU A 194 -12.92 18.39 8.89
C GLU A 194 -12.97 16.91 8.50
N LYS A 195 -12.48 16.58 7.29
CA LYS A 195 -12.32 15.20 6.83
C LYS A 195 -11.28 14.41 7.64
N LEU A 196 -10.37 15.09 8.36
CA LEU A 196 -9.37 14.48 9.26
C LEU A 196 -9.86 14.28 10.70
N LYS A 197 -11.08 14.71 11.07
CA LYS A 197 -11.58 14.61 12.46
C LYS A 197 -11.54 13.18 13.04
N LYS A 198 -11.63 12.14 12.21
CA LYS A 198 -11.30 10.76 12.58
C LYS A 198 -9.78 10.59 12.52
N CYS A 199 -9.03 10.85 13.60
CA CYS A 199 -7.57 10.64 13.61
C CYS A 199 -7.25 9.17 13.30
N LEU A 200 -6.37 8.94 12.32
CA LEU A 200 -5.87 7.59 12.00
C LEU A 200 -4.71 7.23 12.91
N SER A 201 -3.95 8.24 13.34
CA SER A 201 -2.94 8.08 14.37
C SER A 201 -3.59 7.98 15.75
N HIS A 202 -3.02 7.15 16.63
CA HIS A 202 -3.38 7.18 18.04
C HIS A 202 -2.93 8.52 18.62
N LYS A 203 -3.88 9.42 18.90
CA LYS A 203 -3.58 10.52 19.82
C LYS A 203 -3.20 9.88 21.14
N THR A 204 -1.96 10.13 21.54
CA THR A 204 -1.34 9.56 22.72
C THR A 204 -1.85 10.35 23.92
N ILE A 205 -3.10 10.09 24.32
CA ILE A 205 -3.74 10.75 25.48
C ILE A 205 -3.10 10.12 26.72
N THR A 206 -2.15 10.82 27.33
CA THR A 206 -1.63 10.48 28.65
C THR A 206 -2.63 10.91 29.72
N THR A 207 -2.47 10.43 30.94
CA THR A 207 -3.31 10.74 32.12
C THR A 207 -3.26 12.22 32.55
N ASP A 208 -2.56 13.07 31.82
CA ASP A 208 -1.92 14.28 32.35
C ASP A 208 -2.68 15.57 31.97
N ASN A 209 -4.01 15.54 31.86
CA ASN A 209 -4.84 16.70 31.46
C ASN A 209 -4.33 17.46 30.21
N GLU A 210 -3.62 16.76 29.33
CA GLU A 210 -2.93 17.34 28.19
C GLU A 210 -3.93 17.96 27.20
N LYS A 211 -3.76 19.25 26.92
CA LYS A 211 -4.58 19.96 25.93
C LYS A 211 -4.00 19.78 24.54
N TRP A 212 -4.76 19.10 23.69
CA TRP A 212 -4.44 18.96 22.26
C TRP A 212 -5.18 20.01 21.45
N GLU A 213 -4.42 20.79 20.69
CA GLU A 213 -4.97 21.71 19.70
C GLU A 213 -5.60 20.94 18.51
N THR A 214 -6.47 21.61 17.75
CA THR A 214 -6.98 21.04 16.51
C THR A 214 -5.83 20.88 15.51
N ALA A 215 -5.91 19.88 14.62
CA ALA A 215 -4.91 19.69 13.58
C ALA A 215 -4.79 20.92 12.66
N HIS A 216 -5.90 21.62 12.45
CA HIS A 216 -5.92 22.86 11.68
C HIS A 216 -5.15 23.98 12.39
N LEU A 217 -5.46 24.27 13.66
CA LEU A 217 -4.74 25.28 14.45
C LEU A 217 -3.24 24.98 14.53
N THR A 218 -2.90 23.71 14.80
CA THR A 218 -1.52 23.23 14.86
C THR A 218 -0.79 23.48 13.53
N THR A 219 -1.46 23.25 12.40
CA THR A 219 -0.87 23.47 11.06
C THR A 219 -0.70 24.96 10.75
N ILE A 220 -1.60 25.84 11.21
CA ILE A 220 -1.45 27.29 11.06
C ILE A 220 -0.23 27.79 11.84
N LYS A 221 -0.02 27.27 13.05
CA LYS A 221 1.19 27.57 13.83
C LYS A 221 2.43 27.08 13.09
N ALA A 222 2.42 25.85 12.56
CA ALA A 222 3.53 25.33 11.76
C ALA A 222 3.83 26.19 10.53
N TYR A 223 2.79 26.67 9.84
CA TYR A 223 2.89 27.55 8.68
C TYR A 223 3.61 28.87 9.00
N ALA A 224 3.21 29.53 10.09
CA ALA A 224 3.85 30.76 10.55
C ALA A 224 5.29 30.53 11.06
N ILE A 225 5.51 29.44 11.81
CA ILE A 225 6.85 29.07 12.28
C ILE A 225 7.78 28.81 11.10
N ARG A 226 7.35 28.05 10.10
CA ARG A 226 8.15 27.75 8.90
C ARG A 226 8.60 29.02 8.20
N TYR A 227 7.69 29.98 8.01
CA TYR A 227 8.01 31.26 7.39
C TYR A 227 9.05 32.04 8.20
N TYR A 228 8.90 32.10 9.53
CA TYR A 228 9.88 32.72 10.40
C TYR A 228 11.25 32.05 10.26
N LEU A 229 11.35 30.73 10.40
CA LEU A 229 12.61 29.98 10.31
C LEU A 229 13.28 30.17 8.94
N PHE A 230 12.50 30.17 7.87
CA PHE A 230 13.00 30.45 6.53
C PHE A 230 13.56 31.88 6.42
N MET A 231 12.86 32.89 6.96
CA MET A 231 13.38 34.26 7.04
C MET A 231 14.60 34.34 7.96
N ARG A 232 14.69 33.54 9.03
CA ARG A 232 15.85 33.54 9.92
C ARG A 232 17.13 33.16 9.21
N ILE A 233 17.05 32.26 8.22
CA ILE A 233 18.17 31.82 7.39
C ILE A 233 18.44 32.80 6.24
N THR A 234 17.39 33.31 5.59
CA THR A 234 17.53 34.08 4.34
C THR A 234 17.59 35.60 4.55
N ASN A 235 16.89 36.14 5.54
CA ASN A 235 16.81 37.57 5.83
C ASN A 235 16.47 37.83 7.32
N LYS A 236 17.51 37.87 8.17
CA LYS A 236 17.37 38.06 9.62
C LYS A 236 16.51 39.27 10.02
N LYS A 237 16.62 40.40 9.31
CA LYS A 237 15.84 41.61 9.60
C LYS A 237 14.34 41.40 9.39
N LYS A 238 13.95 40.71 8.30
CA LYS A 238 12.54 40.37 8.05
C LYS A 238 12.01 39.39 9.11
N ALA A 239 12.84 38.45 9.56
CA ALA A 239 12.45 37.54 10.63
C ALA A 239 12.21 38.26 11.96
N GLU A 240 13.10 39.19 12.34
CA GLU A 240 12.95 40.04 13.53
C GLU A 240 11.68 40.89 13.47
N ALA A 241 11.36 41.45 12.29
CA ALA A 241 10.14 42.21 12.08
C ALA A 241 8.86 41.37 12.16
N PHE A 242 8.91 40.10 11.72
CA PHE A 242 7.77 39.18 11.76
C PHE A 242 7.58 38.50 13.13
N PHE A 243 8.62 38.43 13.96
CA PHE A 243 8.57 37.72 15.23
C PHE A 243 7.44 38.15 16.17
N PRO A 244 7.10 39.45 16.34
CA PRO A 244 5.95 39.86 17.15
C PRO A 244 4.63 39.29 16.64
N VAL A 245 4.44 39.23 15.32
CA VAL A 245 3.25 38.65 14.68
C VAL A 245 3.19 37.15 14.97
N LEU A 246 4.32 36.45 14.81
CA LEU A 246 4.42 35.03 15.16
C LEU A 246 4.01 34.78 16.63
N LEU A 247 4.46 35.61 17.57
CA LEU A 247 4.10 35.45 18.97
C LEU A 247 2.59 35.56 19.21
N VAL A 248 1.90 36.48 18.53
CA VAL A 248 0.43 36.59 18.59
C VAL A 248 -0.23 35.31 18.07
N ILE A 249 0.24 34.77 16.94
CA ILE A 249 -0.28 33.52 16.35
C ILE A 249 -0.11 32.34 17.31
N LEU A 250 1.05 32.23 17.95
CA LEU A 250 1.34 31.14 18.88
C LEU A 250 0.47 31.20 20.15
N GLN A 251 0.01 32.39 20.55
CA GLN A 251 -0.85 32.62 21.71
C GLN A 251 -2.34 32.31 21.44
N CYS A 252 -2.76 32.14 20.18
CA CYS A 252 -4.14 31.77 19.88
C CYS A 252 -4.44 30.35 20.39
N GLU A 253 -5.48 30.23 21.21
CA GLU A 253 -5.93 28.96 21.77
C GLU A 253 -6.94 28.23 20.88
N ASP A 254 -7.60 28.95 19.98
CA ASP A 254 -8.60 28.42 19.06
C ASP A 254 -8.57 29.10 17.69
N GLU A 255 -9.38 28.58 16.77
CA GLU A 255 -9.47 29.04 15.39
C GLU A 255 -10.19 30.39 15.25
N MET A 256 -11.08 30.74 16.20
CA MET A 256 -11.78 32.03 16.21
C MET A 256 -10.79 33.15 16.55
N ALA A 257 -9.88 32.91 17.50
CA ALA A 257 -8.80 33.82 17.83
C ALA A 257 -7.90 34.09 16.61
N ILE A 258 -7.52 33.04 15.87
CA ILE A 258 -6.72 33.16 14.63
C ILE A 258 -7.42 34.01 13.57
N GLN A 259 -8.72 33.78 13.35
CA GLN A 259 -9.50 34.56 12.38
C GLN A 259 -9.57 36.03 12.79
N THR A 260 -9.77 36.30 14.08
CA THR A 260 -9.89 37.66 14.62
C THR A 260 -8.61 38.48 14.39
N VAL A 261 -7.43 37.87 14.54
CA VAL A 261 -6.15 38.55 14.33
C VAL A 261 -5.74 38.62 12.85
N GLY A 262 -6.50 38.03 11.91
CA GLY A 262 -6.20 38.07 10.49
C GLY A 262 -4.91 37.35 10.08
N ALA A 263 -4.36 36.51 10.95
CA ALA A 263 -3.01 35.95 10.82
C ALA A 263 -2.78 35.18 9.50
N ILE A 264 -3.77 34.42 9.05
CA ILE A 264 -3.65 33.64 7.80
C ILE A 264 -3.45 34.57 6.61
N MET A 265 -4.22 35.66 6.52
CA MET A 265 -4.13 36.61 5.41
C MET A 265 -2.79 37.33 5.40
N GLU A 266 -2.30 37.72 6.58
CA GLU A 266 -1.01 38.39 6.73
C GLU A 266 0.15 37.48 6.29
N VAL A 267 0.23 36.25 6.81
CA VAL A 267 1.30 35.31 6.47
C VAL A 267 1.22 34.90 4.99
N ASN A 268 0.02 34.66 4.44
CA ASN A 268 -0.16 34.38 3.02
C ASN A 268 0.33 35.53 2.14
N GLY A 269 -0.01 36.78 2.46
CA GLY A 269 0.44 37.94 1.70
C GLY A 269 1.97 38.07 1.66
N LEU A 270 2.64 37.80 2.79
CA LEU A 270 4.09 37.78 2.88
C LEU A 270 4.72 36.66 2.04
N ILE A 271 4.17 35.45 2.12
CA ILE A 271 4.64 34.29 1.35
C ILE A 271 4.43 34.50 -0.15
N ASP A 272 3.26 34.98 -0.57
CA ASP A 272 2.96 35.22 -1.99
C ASP A 272 3.83 36.33 -2.59
N SER A 273 4.08 37.39 -1.81
CA SER A 273 5.04 38.42 -2.19
C SER A 273 6.43 37.81 -2.41
N TYR A 274 6.89 36.94 -1.51
CA TYR A 274 8.21 36.31 -1.62
C TYR A 274 8.30 35.32 -2.78
N LYS A 275 7.28 34.48 -2.99
CA LYS A 275 7.21 33.55 -4.13
C LYS A 275 7.38 34.29 -5.45
N PHE A 276 6.71 35.44 -5.60
CA PHE A 276 6.75 36.23 -6.82
C PHE A 276 8.11 36.88 -7.06
N THR A 277 8.83 37.28 -6.00
CA THR A 277 10.12 37.99 -6.15
C THR A 277 11.33 37.07 -6.21
N GLU A 278 11.35 35.98 -5.43
CA GLU A 278 12.55 35.15 -5.21
C GLU A 278 12.31 33.64 -5.41
N GLY A 279 11.05 33.21 -5.50
CA GLY A 279 10.69 31.80 -5.57
C GLY A 279 10.96 31.17 -6.94
N SER A 280 11.38 29.91 -6.94
CA SER A 280 11.62 29.19 -8.19
C SER A 280 10.30 28.73 -8.82
N LYS A 281 10.00 29.25 -10.01
CA LYS A 281 8.82 28.85 -10.79
C LYS A 281 9.05 27.62 -11.66
N LEU A 282 8.03 26.79 -11.77
CA LEU A 282 7.90 25.72 -12.75
C LEU A 282 6.96 26.18 -13.86
N GLU A 283 7.46 26.25 -15.09
CA GLU A 283 6.64 26.53 -16.27
C GLU A 283 6.00 25.23 -16.79
N ILE A 284 4.67 25.16 -16.74
CA ILE A 284 3.88 23.99 -17.11
C ILE A 284 2.91 24.38 -18.23
N GLY A 285 3.39 24.36 -19.47
CA GLY A 285 2.66 24.90 -20.61
C GLY A 285 2.57 26.43 -20.51
N ASP A 286 1.37 26.99 -20.65
CA ASP A 286 1.14 28.44 -20.60
C ASP A 286 0.91 28.98 -19.17
N LYS A 287 1.08 28.13 -18.16
CA LYS A 287 0.85 28.46 -16.75
C LYS A 287 2.12 28.22 -15.94
N SER A 288 2.41 29.14 -15.04
CA SER A 288 3.50 29.01 -14.06
C SER A 288 2.98 28.50 -12.73
N PHE A 289 3.80 27.74 -12.02
CA PHE A 289 3.49 27.19 -10.69
C PHE A 289 4.69 27.31 -9.75
N TYR A 290 4.47 27.76 -8.52
CA TYR A 290 5.48 27.82 -7.47
C TYR A 290 5.24 26.67 -6.50
N PRO A 291 6.00 25.55 -6.59
CA PRO A 291 5.77 24.39 -5.73
C PRO A 291 6.12 24.65 -4.26
N ASP A 292 7.10 25.51 -3.99
CA ASP A 292 7.46 25.92 -2.64
C ASP A 292 8.22 27.26 -2.64
N TYR A 293 7.84 28.18 -1.75
CA TYR A 293 8.54 29.46 -1.58
C TYR A 293 9.98 29.29 -1.06
N ALA A 294 10.30 28.16 -0.44
CA ALA A 294 11.64 27.88 0.06
C ALA A 294 12.61 27.36 -1.01
N ILE A 295 12.15 27.13 -2.25
CA ILE A 295 13.02 26.81 -3.39
C ILE A 295 13.46 28.12 -4.02
N LEU A 296 14.73 28.49 -3.82
CA LEU A 296 15.33 29.72 -4.34
C LEU A 296 15.95 29.49 -5.72
N ASP A 297 15.80 30.44 -6.64
CA ASP A 297 16.49 30.42 -7.94
C ASP A 297 18.02 30.56 -7.82
N SER A 298 18.49 31.07 -6.68
CA SER A 298 19.92 31.25 -6.37
C SER A 298 20.64 29.99 -5.90
N PHE A 299 19.93 28.88 -5.62
CA PHE A 299 20.57 27.58 -5.41
C PHE A 299 21.27 27.22 -6.71
N GLY A 300 22.61 27.18 -6.69
CA GLY A 300 23.46 27.01 -7.86
C GLY A 300 22.87 25.96 -8.80
N THR A 301 22.17 26.43 -9.83
CA THR A 301 21.50 25.56 -10.77
C THR A 301 22.60 25.04 -11.67
N VAL A 302 23.23 23.93 -11.25
CA VAL A 302 23.70 22.97 -12.24
C VAL A 302 22.47 22.74 -13.11
N GLU A 303 22.52 23.15 -14.39
CA GLU A 303 21.38 23.35 -15.30
C GLU A 303 20.43 22.14 -15.49
N ARG A 304 20.70 21.04 -14.79
CA ARG A 304 20.02 19.76 -14.87
C ARG A 304 19.67 19.29 -13.43
N TRP A 305 18.38 19.21 -13.10
CA TRP A 305 17.85 18.68 -11.82
C TRP A 305 16.81 17.55 -12.00
N ASN A 306 16.69 16.62 -11.05
CA ASN A 306 15.54 15.70 -11.00
C ASN A 306 14.33 16.41 -10.35
N LEU A 307 13.13 16.22 -10.89
CA LEU A 307 11.93 16.94 -10.45
C LEU A 307 11.60 16.70 -8.97
N ALA A 308 11.66 15.46 -8.49
CA ALA A 308 11.37 15.14 -7.10
C ALA A 308 12.40 15.78 -6.17
N GLU A 309 13.68 15.68 -6.52
CA GLU A 309 14.77 16.29 -5.75
C GLU A 309 14.64 17.82 -5.68
N LYS A 310 14.22 18.47 -6.78
CA LYS A 310 13.93 19.90 -6.82
C LYS A 310 12.76 20.29 -5.93
N ILE A 311 11.66 19.54 -5.96
CA ILE A 311 10.49 19.84 -5.13
C ILE A 311 10.84 19.74 -3.64
N LEU A 312 11.69 18.78 -3.26
CA LEU A 312 12.10 18.60 -1.87
C LEU A 312 13.23 19.52 -1.42
N SER A 313 13.96 20.16 -2.35
CA SER A 313 15.18 20.91 -2.03
C SER A 313 14.92 22.11 -1.10
N GLY A 314 13.75 22.75 -1.22
CA GLY A 314 13.40 23.91 -0.37
C GLY A 314 13.31 23.53 1.10
N GLU A 315 12.50 22.50 1.40
CA GLU A 315 12.36 21.96 2.75
C GLU A 315 13.69 21.41 3.28
N ARG A 316 14.45 20.68 2.47
CA ARG A 316 15.77 20.15 2.85
C ARG A 316 16.78 21.25 3.19
N CYS A 317 16.77 22.33 2.40
CA CYS A 317 17.60 23.50 2.64
C CYS A 317 17.24 24.19 3.95
N LEU A 318 15.94 24.35 4.24
CA LEU A 318 15.44 24.88 5.50
C LEU A 318 15.95 24.04 6.69
N LEU A 319 15.71 22.72 6.67
CA LEU A 319 16.11 21.84 7.76
C LEU A 319 17.63 21.83 7.96
N TYR A 320 18.40 21.68 6.87
CA TYR A 320 19.87 21.67 6.91
C TYR A 320 20.43 22.95 7.52
N ASN A 321 19.96 24.12 7.06
CA ASN A 321 20.49 25.40 7.54
C ASN A 321 20.11 25.66 8.99
N MET A 322 18.92 25.23 9.43
CA MET A 322 18.57 25.28 10.86
C MET A 322 19.51 24.41 11.69
N PHE A 323 19.75 23.15 11.29
CA PHE A 323 20.71 22.29 11.98
C PHE A 323 22.13 22.88 11.96
N TYR A 324 22.56 23.47 10.85
CA TYR A 324 23.88 24.10 10.75
C TYR A 324 24.01 25.26 11.73
N LEU A 325 23.00 26.15 11.82
CA LEU A 325 22.97 27.24 12.78
C LEU A 325 23.03 26.75 14.24
N ILE A 326 22.31 25.65 14.54
CA ILE A 326 22.28 25.02 15.86
C ILE A 326 23.66 24.48 16.23
N PHE A 327 24.25 23.64 15.37
CA PHE A 327 25.53 23.00 15.64
C PHE A 327 26.72 23.96 15.60
N SER A 328 26.60 25.09 14.88
CA SER A 328 27.59 26.16 14.92
C SER A 328 27.47 27.05 16.17
N GLY A 329 26.47 26.84 17.03
CA GLY A 329 26.22 27.66 18.23
C GLY A 329 25.65 29.05 17.94
N ASN A 330 25.12 29.28 16.73
CA ASN A 330 24.63 30.59 16.28
C ASN A 330 23.09 30.71 16.35
N ALA A 331 22.38 29.62 16.62
CA ALA A 331 20.93 29.62 16.86
C ALA A 331 20.61 30.14 18.27
N SER A 332 19.60 31.02 18.37
CA SER A 332 19.09 31.42 19.68
C SER A 332 18.29 30.29 20.34
N ALA A 333 17.97 30.42 21.62
CA ALA A 333 17.07 29.48 22.29
C ALA A 333 15.70 29.43 21.58
N GLU A 334 15.22 30.58 21.11
CA GLU A 334 13.98 30.74 20.35
C GLU A 334 13.98 29.98 19.04
N ASP A 335 15.06 30.11 18.27
CA ASP A 335 15.22 29.38 17.01
C ASP A 335 15.12 27.86 17.25
N LYS A 336 15.74 27.34 18.31
CA LYS A 336 15.78 25.90 18.64
C LYS A 336 14.40 25.33 18.95
N TRP A 337 13.62 26.00 19.81
CA TRP A 337 12.32 25.47 20.19
C TRP A 337 11.26 25.67 19.12
N LEU A 338 11.33 26.77 18.37
CA LEU A 338 10.48 26.96 17.19
C LEU A 338 10.74 25.86 16.17
N PHE A 339 12.02 25.55 15.92
CA PHE A 339 12.39 24.46 15.04
C PHE A 339 11.91 23.10 15.54
N TYR A 340 12.06 22.81 16.83
CA TYR A 340 11.55 21.57 17.41
C TYR A 340 10.02 21.46 17.31
N ALA A 341 9.29 22.52 17.67
CA ALA A 341 7.83 22.58 17.52
C ALA A 341 7.41 22.37 16.06
N TYR A 342 8.10 22.99 15.11
CA TYR A 342 7.87 22.78 13.68
C TYR A 342 8.02 21.31 13.26
N LEU A 343 9.08 20.64 13.71
CA LEU A 343 9.32 19.22 13.42
C LEU A 343 8.22 18.31 13.99
N LEU A 344 7.77 18.57 15.23
CA LEU A 344 6.68 17.83 15.86
C LEU A 344 5.36 17.99 15.09
N GLN A 345 5.03 19.23 14.70
CA GLN A 345 3.80 19.55 13.96
C GLN A 345 3.82 18.97 12.54
N LYS A 346 4.97 19.04 11.87
CA LYS A 346 5.22 18.38 10.58
C LYS A 346 4.99 16.86 10.68
N GLY A 347 5.54 16.23 11.71
CA GLY A 347 5.36 14.81 12.01
C GLY A 347 3.90 14.44 12.30
N GLN A 348 3.14 15.31 12.98
CA GLN A 348 1.72 15.09 13.26
C GLN A 348 0.88 14.97 11.99
N ILE A 349 1.08 15.85 11.01
CA ILE A 349 0.37 15.75 9.72
C ILE A 349 0.84 14.53 8.92
N ARG A 350 2.13 14.17 9.00
CA ARG A 350 2.65 12.96 8.34
C ARG A 350 1.92 11.70 8.80
N ARG A 351 1.66 11.56 10.12
CA ARG A 351 0.95 10.41 10.70
C ARG A 351 -0.52 10.27 10.25
N GLU A 352 -1.10 11.30 9.64
CA GLU A 352 -2.46 11.24 9.09
C GLU A 352 -2.50 10.89 7.59
N LEU A 353 -1.35 10.92 6.91
CA LEU A 353 -1.21 10.70 5.46
C LEU A 353 -0.40 9.45 5.10
N ILE A 354 0.51 9.01 5.98
CA ILE A 354 1.35 7.81 5.85
C ILE A 354 0.95 6.79 6.93
N GLN A 355 0.93 5.50 6.60
CA GLN A 355 0.47 4.41 7.48
C GLN A 355 1.44 4.11 8.64
N LEU A 356 1.58 5.02 9.60
CA LEU A 356 2.58 4.89 10.67
C LEU A 356 2.13 4.08 11.90
N ASN A 357 0.86 3.65 11.95
CA ASN A 357 0.33 2.91 13.10
C ASN A 357 0.60 1.39 12.98
N GLU A 358 0.55 0.67 14.09
CA GLU A 358 0.78 -0.79 14.13
C GLU A 358 -0.46 -1.64 13.79
N LYS A 359 -1.56 -1.02 13.32
CA LYS A 359 -2.78 -1.76 12.99
C LYS A 359 -2.58 -2.47 11.65
N ALA A 360 -2.63 -3.80 11.69
CA ALA A 360 -2.64 -4.62 10.49
C ALA A 360 -4.01 -4.57 9.77
N GLY A 361 -4.03 -5.02 8.52
CA GLY A 361 -5.23 -5.23 7.72
C GLY A 361 -5.53 -4.12 6.71
N PHE A 362 -6.14 -4.51 5.59
CA PHE A 362 -6.41 -3.63 4.45
C PHE A 362 -7.29 -2.43 4.82
N SER A 363 -8.27 -2.60 5.72
CA SER A 363 -9.13 -1.49 6.13
C SER A 363 -8.34 -0.32 6.73
N ASN A 364 -7.26 -0.59 7.48
CA ASN A 364 -6.40 0.45 8.02
C ASN A 364 -5.67 1.20 6.90
N PHE A 365 -5.05 0.45 5.98
CA PHE A 365 -4.41 1.00 4.78
C PHE A 365 -5.37 1.86 3.93
N SER A 366 -6.61 1.38 3.73
CA SER A 366 -7.61 2.07 2.91
C SER A 366 -7.96 3.48 3.41
N ASP A 367 -7.84 3.73 4.71
CA ASP A 367 -8.08 5.05 5.30
C ASP A 367 -6.99 6.04 4.86
N TYR A 368 -5.73 5.59 4.73
CA TYR A 368 -4.60 6.39 4.23
C TYR A 368 -4.67 6.61 2.72
N GLU A 369 -5.00 5.55 1.96
CA GLU A 369 -5.17 5.61 0.51
C GLU A 369 -6.18 6.70 0.10
N ARG A 370 -7.29 6.85 0.85
CA ARG A 370 -8.31 7.86 0.58
C ARG A 370 -7.86 9.29 0.90
N ARG A 371 -6.82 9.47 1.73
CA ARG A 371 -6.31 10.78 2.16
C ARG A 371 -5.12 11.28 1.36
N LYS A 372 -4.53 10.43 0.51
CA LYS A 372 -3.26 10.69 -0.20
C LYS A 372 -3.21 11.98 -1.04
N GLU A 373 -4.36 12.58 -1.37
CA GLU A 373 -4.50 13.82 -2.14
C GLU A 373 -5.32 14.91 -1.43
N ILE A 374 -5.63 14.75 -0.14
CA ILE A 374 -6.67 15.54 0.56
C ILE A 374 -6.45 17.06 0.55
N PHE A 375 -5.20 17.53 0.58
CA PHE A 375 -4.83 18.94 0.58
C PHE A 375 -4.36 19.47 -0.79
N ILE A 376 -4.39 18.61 -1.81
CA ILE A 376 -4.01 18.97 -3.19
C ILE A 376 -5.14 18.76 -4.20
N GLU A 377 -6.25 18.14 -3.80
CA GLU A 377 -7.46 18.05 -4.61
C GLU A 377 -7.95 19.46 -5.04
N GLY A 378 -8.19 19.65 -6.33
CA GLY A 378 -8.59 20.94 -6.90
C GLY A 378 -7.45 21.95 -7.08
N ARG A 379 -6.21 21.62 -6.68
CA ARG A 379 -5.04 22.48 -6.84
C ARG A 379 -4.22 22.06 -8.06
N TRP A 380 -4.53 22.68 -9.19
CA TRP A 380 -4.00 22.35 -10.51
C TRP A 380 -2.48 22.10 -10.53
N GLY A 381 -1.67 22.98 -9.93
CA GLY A 381 -0.20 22.87 -9.99
C GLY A 381 0.34 21.59 -9.36
N TYR A 382 -0.18 21.22 -8.19
CA TYR A 382 0.19 19.96 -7.52
C TYR A 382 -0.37 18.75 -8.26
N GLN A 383 -1.63 18.79 -8.70
CA GLN A 383 -2.28 17.67 -9.41
C GLN A 383 -1.62 17.36 -10.76
N GLU A 384 -1.10 18.36 -11.47
CA GLU A 384 -0.36 18.17 -12.72
C GLU A 384 0.97 17.43 -12.51
N LEU A 385 1.57 17.52 -11.32
CA LEU A 385 2.87 16.90 -11.02
C LEU A 385 2.74 15.43 -10.59
N ILE A 386 1.60 15.00 -10.04
CA ILE A 386 1.44 13.66 -9.42
C ILE A 386 1.89 12.53 -10.36
N PRO A 387 1.38 12.38 -11.59
CA PRO A 387 1.74 11.23 -12.43
C PRO A 387 3.17 11.29 -12.94
N LYS A 388 3.66 12.51 -13.24
CA LYS A 388 5.04 12.74 -13.67
C LYS A 388 6.03 12.37 -12.57
N LEU A 389 5.79 12.84 -11.34
CA LEU A 389 6.61 12.49 -10.18
C LEU A 389 6.64 10.99 -9.91
N ALA A 390 5.49 10.32 -9.95
CA ALA A 390 5.43 8.87 -9.71
C ALA A 390 6.33 8.11 -10.69
N VAL A 391 6.22 8.41 -11.99
CA VAL A 391 7.01 7.73 -13.04
C VAL A 391 8.48 8.15 -13.01
N ASP A 392 8.78 9.44 -12.89
CA ASP A 392 10.16 9.94 -12.89
C ASP A 392 10.96 9.43 -11.68
N MET A 393 10.32 9.32 -10.51
CA MET A 393 10.94 8.73 -9.33
C MET A 393 11.23 7.24 -9.51
N ALA A 394 10.29 6.49 -10.10
CA ALA A 394 10.50 5.07 -10.40
C ALA A 394 11.69 4.84 -11.34
N PHE A 395 11.85 5.69 -12.37
CA PHE A 395 12.96 5.61 -13.33
C PHE A 395 14.24 6.35 -12.92
N SER A 396 14.25 7.04 -11.77
CA SER A 396 15.37 7.92 -11.34
C SER A 396 16.72 7.22 -11.23
N LYS A 397 16.74 5.90 -11.03
CA LYS A 397 17.95 5.10 -10.79
C LYS A 397 18.47 4.30 -11.99
N GLU A 398 17.89 4.49 -13.17
CA GLU A 398 18.25 3.87 -14.46
C GLU A 398 18.20 2.33 -14.57
N TYR A 399 18.23 1.60 -13.45
CA TYR A 399 18.13 0.14 -13.43
C TYR A 399 16.71 -0.35 -13.75
N LEU A 400 15.66 0.45 -13.51
CA LEU A 400 14.29 0.08 -13.85
C LEU A 400 14.13 0.07 -15.37
N LYS A 401 13.76 -1.08 -15.93
CA LYS A 401 13.64 -1.28 -17.39
C LYS A 401 12.20 -1.34 -17.85
N TYR A 402 11.26 -1.67 -16.98
CA TYR A 402 9.87 -1.92 -17.32
C TYR A 402 8.96 -1.65 -16.12
N LEU A 403 7.84 -0.96 -16.35
CA LEU A 403 6.90 -0.51 -15.31
C LEU A 403 5.44 -0.74 -15.74
N GLU A 404 4.62 -1.36 -14.90
CA GLU A 404 3.18 -1.53 -15.12
C GLU A 404 2.37 -0.75 -14.08
N CYS A 405 1.81 0.38 -14.51
CA CYS A 405 1.06 1.31 -13.69
C CYS A 405 -0.43 0.95 -13.64
N ARG A 406 -0.97 0.77 -12.43
CA ARG A 406 -2.41 0.56 -12.21
C ARG A 406 -3.17 1.87 -12.24
N ILE A 407 -4.23 1.90 -13.05
CA ILE A 407 -5.18 3.01 -13.14
C ILE A 407 -6.61 2.47 -13.16
N THR A 408 -7.58 3.25 -12.67
CA THR A 408 -8.98 2.83 -12.64
C THR A 408 -9.61 2.90 -14.04
N PRO A 409 -10.39 1.88 -14.47
CA PRO A 409 -11.14 1.94 -15.72
C PRO A 409 -12.22 3.03 -15.69
N LYS A 410 -12.75 3.36 -16.87
CA LYS A 410 -13.85 4.31 -17.06
C LYS A 410 -15.06 3.62 -17.67
N ASP A 411 -16.20 4.27 -17.52
CA ASP A 411 -17.49 3.76 -17.95
C ASP A 411 -17.69 3.79 -19.47
N THR A 412 -16.89 4.58 -20.20
CA THR A 412 -16.95 4.68 -21.67
C THR A 412 -15.56 4.74 -22.26
N SER A 413 -15.42 4.29 -23.51
CA SER A 413 -14.18 4.32 -24.29
C SER A 413 -13.60 5.74 -24.38
N SER A 414 -14.44 6.73 -24.71
CA SER A 414 -14.02 8.15 -24.80
C SER A 414 -13.45 8.70 -23.48
N GLN A 415 -14.06 8.36 -22.34
CA GLN A 415 -13.56 8.78 -21.03
C GLN A 415 -12.22 8.11 -20.70
N LEU A 416 -12.08 6.82 -21.04
CA LEU A 416 -10.84 6.07 -20.81
C LEU A 416 -9.69 6.63 -21.64
N ILE A 417 -9.91 6.85 -22.94
CA ILE A 417 -8.94 7.46 -23.86
C ILE A 417 -8.49 8.82 -23.33
N HIS A 418 -9.45 9.70 -23.02
CA HIS A 418 -9.14 11.04 -22.51
C HIS A 418 -8.31 10.99 -21.22
N SER A 419 -8.66 10.08 -20.30
CA SER A 419 -7.93 9.89 -19.05
C SER A 419 -6.49 9.44 -19.29
N ILE A 420 -6.25 8.50 -20.21
CA ILE A 420 -4.90 8.00 -20.52
C ILE A 420 -4.09 9.06 -21.27
N GLU A 421 -4.68 9.78 -22.22
CA GLU A 421 -4.01 10.85 -22.94
C GLU A 421 -3.60 12.00 -22.00
N LEU A 422 -4.44 12.32 -21.01
CA LEU A 422 -4.10 13.27 -19.96
C LEU A 422 -2.89 12.81 -19.14
N LEU A 423 -2.86 11.54 -18.73
CA LEU A 423 -1.72 10.96 -17.99
C LEU A 423 -0.45 10.97 -18.85
N GLU A 424 -0.54 10.54 -20.11
CA GLU A 424 0.59 10.56 -21.04
C GLU A 424 1.12 11.98 -21.26
N ARG A 425 0.23 12.98 -21.36
CA ARG A 425 0.62 14.38 -21.46
C ARG A 425 1.35 14.84 -20.19
N GLN A 426 0.86 14.46 -19.01
CA GLN A 426 1.47 14.84 -17.73
C GLN A 426 2.85 14.19 -17.55
N ILE A 427 2.95 12.88 -17.75
CA ILE A 427 4.19 12.10 -17.60
C ILE A 427 5.26 12.56 -18.60
N ASN A 428 4.91 12.68 -19.88
CA ASN A 428 5.89 13.00 -20.93
C ASN A 428 6.18 14.51 -21.06
N ARG A 429 5.52 15.37 -20.26
CA ARG A 429 5.77 16.82 -20.30
C ARG A 429 7.18 17.11 -19.81
N ARG A 430 7.94 17.82 -20.65
CA ARG A 430 9.27 18.32 -20.31
C ARG A 430 9.16 19.62 -19.54
N LEU A 431 9.88 19.72 -18.42
CA LEU A 431 10.02 20.96 -17.67
C LEU A 431 11.38 21.62 -17.98
N PRO A 432 11.46 22.96 -18.07
CA PRO A 432 12.74 23.66 -18.29
C PRO A 432 13.75 23.37 -17.17
N GLY A 433 14.99 22.99 -17.51
CA GLY A 433 16.06 22.70 -16.53
C GLY A 433 16.05 21.28 -15.93
N GLU A 434 15.09 20.44 -16.32
CA GLU A 434 15.04 19.04 -15.87
C GLU A 434 16.20 18.21 -16.45
N ARG A 435 16.83 17.36 -15.60
CA ARG A 435 17.85 16.36 -15.97
C ARG A 435 17.28 15.49 -17.07
N THR A 436 17.79 15.69 -18.27
CA THR A 436 17.70 14.72 -19.35
C THR A 436 19.01 13.97 -19.35
N SER A 437 18.99 12.65 -19.17
CA SER A 437 20.06 11.87 -19.79
C SER A 437 19.93 12.11 -21.29
N GLU A 438 21.01 12.50 -21.97
CA GLU A 438 21.03 12.52 -23.44
C GLU A 438 20.68 11.13 -23.99
N GLU A 439 20.93 10.08 -23.19
CA GLU A 439 20.41 8.74 -23.39
C GLU A 439 18.88 8.65 -23.36
N ASN A 440 18.11 9.47 -22.63
CA ASN A 440 16.64 9.44 -22.71
C ASN A 440 16.11 9.94 -24.07
N ARG A 441 16.86 10.77 -24.81
CA ARG A 441 16.50 11.16 -26.19
C ARG A 441 16.76 10.01 -27.19
N GLU A 442 17.83 9.23 -27.01
CA GLU A 442 18.08 8.00 -27.79
C GLU A 442 17.30 6.78 -27.28
N LYS A 443 16.91 6.74 -26.00
CA LYS A 443 16.08 5.70 -25.38
C LYS A 443 14.59 5.92 -25.66
N GLN A 444 14.12 7.17 -25.86
CA GLN A 444 12.81 7.40 -26.48
C GLN A 444 12.79 6.98 -27.96
N LYS A 445 13.94 6.97 -28.65
CA LYS A 445 14.12 6.24 -29.92
C LYS A 445 14.21 4.71 -29.73
N LYS A 446 14.55 4.20 -28.53
CA LYS A 446 14.58 2.77 -28.14
C LYS A 446 13.46 2.40 -27.15
N GLY A 447 12.21 2.37 -27.63
CA GLY A 447 11.10 1.67 -26.97
C GLY A 447 10.56 2.31 -25.68
N ARG A 448 9.22 2.35 -25.58
CA ARG A 448 8.47 2.70 -24.38
C ARG A 448 8.79 1.76 -23.21
N LYS A 449 8.71 2.24 -21.95
CA LYS A 449 9.01 1.44 -20.75
C LYS A 449 7.90 1.39 -19.68
N HIS A 450 6.91 2.27 -19.75
CA HIS A 450 5.78 2.28 -18.81
C HIS A 450 4.47 1.95 -19.52
N TYR A 451 3.65 1.13 -18.87
CA TYR A 451 2.41 0.58 -19.42
C TYR A 451 1.29 0.68 -18.39
N TYR A 452 0.04 0.52 -18.83
CA TYR A 452 -1.12 0.63 -17.96
C TYR A 452 -1.82 -0.71 -17.77
N ILE A 453 -2.16 -1.00 -16.52
CA ILE A 453 -3.08 -2.06 -16.12
C ILE A 453 -4.37 -1.40 -15.62
N LEU A 454 -5.51 -1.83 -16.15
CA LEU A 454 -6.81 -1.30 -15.77
C LEU A 454 -7.35 -2.08 -14.58
N HIS A 455 -7.38 -1.42 -13.43
CA HIS A 455 -7.64 -2.00 -12.13
C HIS A 455 -9.08 -1.70 -11.68
N PHE A 456 -9.96 -2.70 -11.74
CA PHE A 456 -11.31 -2.65 -11.18
C PHE A 456 -11.27 -2.55 -9.65
N ILE A 457 -12.05 -1.63 -9.10
CA ILE A 457 -12.11 -1.40 -7.65
C ILE A 457 -13.18 -2.31 -7.05
N LYS A 458 -12.78 -3.29 -6.24
CA LYS A 458 -13.69 -4.16 -5.46
C LYS A 458 -14.59 -3.32 -4.55
N GLN A 459 -15.86 -3.71 -4.44
CA GLN A 459 -16.87 -2.98 -3.68
C GLN A 459 -17.71 -3.95 -2.85
N ARG A 460 -18.03 -3.55 -1.61
CA ARG A 460 -19.04 -4.21 -0.80
C ARG A 460 -20.43 -3.95 -1.41
N ASP A 461 -21.31 -4.94 -1.33
CA ASP A 461 -22.70 -4.87 -1.82
C ASP A 461 -23.62 -4.02 -0.93
N ALA A 462 -23.25 -2.75 -0.70
CA ALA A 462 -23.92 -1.87 0.26
C ALA A 462 -25.41 -1.61 -0.08
N GLU A 463 -25.76 -1.54 -1.37
CA GLU A 463 -27.15 -1.40 -1.81
C GLU A 463 -27.99 -2.59 -1.35
N SER A 464 -27.46 -3.80 -1.51
CA SER A 464 -28.15 -4.99 -1.09
C SER A 464 -28.19 -5.14 0.43
N ASP A 465 -27.10 -4.79 1.14
CA ASP A 465 -27.08 -4.79 2.61
C ASP A 465 -28.17 -3.86 3.18
N ASN A 466 -28.30 -2.64 2.62
CA ASN A 466 -29.34 -1.69 3.02
C ASN A 466 -30.75 -2.23 2.76
N ARG A 467 -30.97 -2.87 1.61
CA ARG A 467 -32.26 -3.49 1.29
C ARG A 467 -32.58 -4.63 2.27
N LEU A 468 -31.61 -5.50 2.58
CA LEU A 468 -31.81 -6.60 3.53
C LEU A 468 -32.19 -6.08 4.93
N ASN A 469 -31.58 -4.97 5.36
CA ASN A 469 -31.90 -4.30 6.63
C ASN A 469 -33.31 -3.67 6.64
N SER A 470 -33.80 -3.16 5.49
CA SER A 470 -35.19 -2.66 5.40
C SER A 470 -36.26 -3.76 5.42
N LEU A 471 -35.86 -5.01 5.13
CA LEU A 471 -36.74 -6.16 5.04
C LEU A 471 -36.73 -7.01 6.32
N ILE A 472 -36.21 -6.49 7.44
CA ILE A 472 -36.13 -7.25 8.72
C ILE A 472 -37.50 -7.75 9.16
N GLU A 473 -38.57 -6.98 8.93
CA GLU A 473 -39.96 -7.34 9.27
C GLU A 473 -40.57 -8.40 8.32
N TYR A 474 -39.92 -8.68 7.18
CA TYR A 474 -40.39 -9.63 6.17
C TYR A 474 -39.39 -10.79 6.03
N PRO A 475 -39.64 -11.95 6.66
CA PRO A 475 -38.83 -13.15 6.44
C PRO A 475 -39.00 -13.67 5.00
N CYS A 476 -37.87 -13.89 4.31
CA CYS A 476 -37.77 -14.66 3.06
C CYS A 476 -38.54 -14.06 1.85
N VAL A 477 -38.03 -12.96 1.29
CA VAL A 477 -38.48 -12.41 0.01
C VAL A 477 -37.36 -12.45 -1.02
N MET A 478 -37.75 -12.58 -2.28
CA MET A 478 -36.83 -12.55 -3.41
C MET A 478 -36.30 -11.13 -3.64
N VAL A 479 -34.99 -10.98 -3.62
CA VAL A 479 -34.26 -9.72 -3.86
C VAL A 479 -33.33 -9.86 -5.06
N ASP A 480 -32.78 -8.74 -5.55
CA ASP A 480 -31.76 -8.79 -6.61
C ASP A 480 -30.54 -9.62 -6.17
N TYR A 481 -29.90 -10.28 -7.14
CA TYR A 481 -28.72 -11.09 -6.88
C TYR A 481 -27.55 -10.27 -6.33
N ARG A 482 -26.72 -10.91 -5.50
CA ARG A 482 -25.51 -10.31 -4.92
C ARG A 482 -24.69 -9.52 -5.95
N HIS A 483 -24.38 -8.28 -5.61
CA HIS A 483 -23.64 -7.31 -6.42
C HIS A 483 -24.33 -6.94 -7.75
N TYR A 484 -25.66 -6.97 -7.83
CA TYR A 484 -26.42 -6.63 -9.06
C TYR A 484 -25.94 -5.34 -9.75
N GLY A 485 -25.97 -4.21 -9.02
CA GLY A 485 -25.55 -2.91 -9.56
C GLY A 485 -24.08 -2.89 -9.95
N PHE A 486 -23.21 -3.49 -9.13
CA PHE A 486 -21.77 -3.51 -9.36
C PHE A 486 -21.36 -4.42 -10.53
N ARG A 487 -21.99 -5.60 -10.71
CA ARG A 487 -21.78 -6.50 -11.86
C ARG A 487 -22.11 -5.80 -13.19
N ARG A 488 -23.20 -5.00 -13.23
CA ARG A 488 -23.53 -4.17 -14.40
C ARG A 488 -22.49 -3.09 -14.67
N LYS A 489 -21.98 -2.44 -13.61
CA LYS A 489 -20.92 -1.43 -13.71
C LYS A 489 -19.63 -2.01 -14.28
N ILE A 490 -19.13 -3.12 -13.74
CA ILE A 490 -17.90 -3.75 -14.24
C ILE A 490 -18.08 -4.31 -15.65
N LYS A 491 -19.28 -4.80 -16.02
CA LYS A 491 -19.61 -5.18 -17.40
C LYS A 491 -19.44 -3.98 -18.35
N LYS A 492 -20.07 -2.86 -18.04
CA LYS A 492 -19.98 -1.60 -18.81
C LYS A 492 -18.53 -1.13 -18.96
N GLN A 493 -17.77 -1.19 -17.87
CA GLN A 493 -16.34 -0.87 -17.88
C GLN A 493 -15.54 -1.85 -18.74
N GLY A 494 -15.80 -3.16 -18.65
CA GLY A 494 -15.18 -4.17 -19.50
C GLY A 494 -15.46 -3.95 -21.00
N GLU A 495 -16.69 -3.61 -21.36
CA GLU A 495 -17.07 -3.23 -22.73
C GLU A 495 -16.29 -2.00 -23.22
N ALA A 496 -16.19 -0.95 -22.39
CA ALA A 496 -15.42 0.25 -22.70
C ALA A 496 -13.92 -0.03 -22.92
N ILE A 497 -13.33 -0.95 -22.14
CA ILE A 497 -11.93 -1.38 -22.30
C ILE A 497 -11.74 -2.06 -23.66
N LEU A 498 -12.60 -3.03 -23.99
CA LEU A 498 -12.49 -3.77 -25.23
C LEU A 498 -12.71 -2.88 -26.45
N GLU A 499 -13.68 -1.96 -26.39
CA GLU A 499 -13.91 -0.95 -27.42
C GLU A 499 -12.65 -0.08 -27.62
N THR A 500 -12.05 0.41 -26.53
CA THR A 500 -10.82 1.23 -26.56
C THR A 500 -9.66 0.49 -27.22
N VAL A 501 -9.38 -0.75 -26.79
CA VAL A 501 -8.27 -1.56 -27.31
C VAL A 501 -8.52 -1.99 -28.76
N ARG A 502 -9.77 -2.23 -29.15
CA ARG A 502 -10.13 -2.59 -30.54
C ARG A 502 -9.97 -1.41 -31.49
N GLU A 503 -10.50 -0.25 -31.12
CA GLU A 503 -10.69 0.87 -32.05
C GLU A 503 -9.51 1.84 -32.07
N ARG A 504 -8.66 1.83 -31.04
CA ARG A 504 -7.51 2.74 -30.91
C ARG A 504 -6.20 1.95 -30.76
N PRO A 505 -5.48 1.67 -31.87
CA PRO A 505 -4.21 0.94 -31.84
C PRO A 505 -3.19 1.53 -30.86
N ARG A 506 -3.11 2.87 -30.76
CA ARG A 506 -2.27 3.54 -29.76
C ARG A 506 -2.62 3.08 -28.35
N MET A 507 -3.89 3.04 -27.96
CA MET A 507 -4.30 2.62 -26.62
C MET A 507 -4.02 1.13 -26.37
N ALA A 508 -4.16 0.28 -27.39
CA ALA A 508 -3.79 -1.14 -27.32
C ALA A 508 -2.30 -1.37 -27.07
N GLU A 509 -1.43 -0.43 -27.43
CA GLU A 509 0.00 -0.46 -27.08
C GLU A 509 0.27 0.00 -25.65
N LEU A 510 -0.62 0.84 -25.09
CA LEU A 510 -0.49 1.41 -23.75
C LEU A 510 -1.06 0.48 -22.68
N ILE A 511 -2.22 -0.12 -22.95
CA ILE A 511 -2.98 -0.95 -22.01
C ILE A 511 -2.55 -2.41 -22.23
N VAL A 512 -1.87 -2.97 -21.23
CA VAL A 512 -1.26 -4.32 -21.34
C VAL A 512 -2.04 -5.39 -20.57
N GLY A 513 -2.90 -4.99 -19.65
CA GLY A 513 -3.71 -5.94 -18.89
C GLY A 513 -4.78 -5.31 -18.01
N VAL A 514 -5.47 -6.18 -17.28
CA VAL A 514 -6.53 -5.83 -16.34
C VAL A 514 -6.26 -6.47 -14.98
N ASP A 515 -6.77 -5.83 -13.93
CA ASP A 515 -6.65 -6.25 -12.54
C ASP A 515 -7.95 -5.96 -11.77
N ALA A 516 -8.15 -6.57 -10.62
CA ALA A 516 -9.15 -6.17 -9.64
C ALA A 516 -8.58 -6.26 -8.23
N ALA A 517 -8.72 -5.18 -7.46
CA ALA A 517 -8.18 -5.03 -6.10
C ALA A 517 -9.00 -4.00 -5.30
N ASN A 518 -8.52 -3.64 -4.11
CA ASN A 518 -9.29 -3.11 -2.97
C ASN A 518 -9.80 -4.27 -2.08
N SER A 519 -10.46 -3.98 -0.95
CA SER A 519 -10.83 -4.96 0.07
C SER A 519 -11.51 -6.19 -0.52
N GLU A 520 -10.99 -7.36 -0.17
CA GLU A 520 -11.44 -8.64 -0.72
C GLU A 520 -12.55 -9.28 0.13
N LEU A 521 -12.64 -8.92 1.42
CA LEU A 521 -13.51 -9.54 2.43
C LEU A 521 -14.99 -9.63 2.02
N TYR A 522 -15.45 -8.68 1.20
CA TYR A 522 -16.85 -8.54 0.80
C TYR A 522 -17.09 -8.67 -0.70
N CYS A 523 -16.04 -8.87 -1.51
CA CYS A 523 -16.15 -8.89 -2.97
C CYS A 523 -15.33 -10.06 -3.55
N ARG A 524 -15.98 -11.22 -3.62
CA ARG A 524 -15.36 -12.48 -4.04
C ARG A 524 -15.08 -12.53 -5.55
N PRO A 525 -14.15 -13.39 -6.01
CA PRO A 525 -13.87 -13.59 -7.44
C PRO A 525 -15.11 -13.90 -8.31
N GLU A 526 -16.15 -14.52 -7.75
CA GLU A 526 -17.44 -14.78 -8.43
C GLU A 526 -18.04 -13.52 -9.10
N VAL A 527 -17.79 -12.34 -8.53
CA VAL A 527 -18.28 -11.06 -9.04
C VAL A 527 -17.64 -10.72 -10.39
N PHE A 528 -16.37 -11.07 -10.55
CA PHE A 528 -15.54 -10.71 -11.70
C PHE A 528 -15.44 -11.82 -12.75
N GLY A 529 -15.77 -13.06 -12.41
CA GLY A 529 -15.70 -14.22 -13.30
C GLY A 529 -16.26 -13.95 -14.71
N PRO A 530 -17.53 -13.54 -14.85
CA PRO A 530 -18.12 -13.27 -16.17
C PRO A 530 -17.35 -12.22 -16.99
N VAL A 531 -16.96 -11.09 -16.40
CA VAL A 531 -16.28 -10.02 -17.14
C VAL A 531 -14.83 -10.39 -17.51
N TYR A 532 -14.11 -11.12 -16.65
CA TYR A 532 -12.79 -11.64 -16.98
C TYR A 532 -12.85 -12.63 -18.14
N ARG A 533 -13.77 -13.59 -18.09
CA ARG A 533 -13.96 -14.57 -19.18
C ARG A 533 -14.40 -13.90 -20.47
N TYR A 534 -15.29 -12.92 -20.39
CA TYR A 534 -15.72 -12.10 -21.53
C TYR A 534 -14.52 -11.42 -22.22
N MET A 535 -13.69 -10.71 -21.45
CA MET A 535 -12.49 -10.05 -21.99
C MET A 535 -11.46 -11.06 -22.54
N LYS A 536 -11.25 -12.20 -21.86
CA LYS A 536 -10.35 -13.27 -22.31
C LYS A 536 -10.81 -13.88 -23.64
N CYS A 537 -12.10 -14.16 -23.78
CA CYS A 537 -12.68 -14.73 -25.01
C CYS A 537 -12.50 -13.76 -26.17
N PHE A 538 -12.81 -12.47 -25.95
CA PHE A 538 -12.69 -11.44 -26.96
C PHE A 538 -11.24 -11.23 -27.45
N CYS A 539 -10.25 -11.27 -26.55
CA CYS A 539 -8.84 -11.09 -26.91
C CYS A 539 -8.26 -12.26 -27.72
N ASN A 540 -8.89 -13.43 -27.69
CA ASN A 540 -8.46 -14.61 -28.45
C ASN A 540 -9.16 -14.74 -29.81
N TYR A 541 -10.14 -13.88 -30.14
CA TYR A 541 -10.89 -13.94 -31.39
C TYR A 541 -10.35 -12.94 -32.41
N SER A 542 -9.98 -13.41 -33.61
CA SER A 542 -9.79 -12.55 -34.79
C SER A 542 -10.66 -13.03 -35.95
N PRO A 543 -11.55 -12.19 -36.49
CA PRO A 543 -12.42 -12.57 -37.60
C PRO A 543 -11.66 -12.85 -38.92
N ASP A 544 -10.55 -12.15 -39.18
CA ASP A 544 -9.97 -12.07 -40.53
C ASP A 544 -8.54 -12.61 -40.62
N PHE A 545 -8.39 -13.93 -40.48
CA PHE A 545 -7.12 -14.60 -40.80
C PHE A 545 -6.71 -14.45 -42.28
N HIS A 546 -7.65 -14.13 -43.16
CA HIS A 546 -7.44 -14.17 -44.61
C HIS A 546 -7.03 -12.84 -45.26
N GLU A 547 -7.28 -11.67 -44.65
CA GLU A 547 -7.06 -10.37 -45.34
C GLU A 547 -5.83 -9.57 -44.86
N LEU A 548 -5.34 -9.76 -43.63
CA LEU A 548 -4.36 -8.83 -43.03
C LEU A 548 -2.92 -9.37 -42.91
N GLY A 549 -2.69 -10.65 -43.21
CA GLY A 549 -1.35 -11.27 -43.19
C GLY A 549 -0.74 -11.42 -41.77
N TYR A 550 0.16 -12.39 -41.62
CA TYR A 550 0.78 -12.78 -40.34
C TYR A 550 1.51 -11.64 -39.59
N ASP A 551 2.04 -10.63 -40.32
CA ASP A 551 2.79 -9.54 -39.72
C ASP A 551 1.90 -8.48 -39.03
N HIS A 552 0.62 -8.38 -39.38
CA HIS A 552 -0.30 -7.42 -38.75
C HIS A 552 -0.73 -7.86 -37.34
N TYR A 553 -0.61 -9.17 -37.05
CA TYR A 553 -0.94 -9.81 -35.78
C TYR A 553 0.21 -9.87 -34.77
N LYS A 554 1.42 -9.47 -35.17
CA LYS A 554 2.61 -9.40 -34.29
C LYS A 554 2.44 -8.29 -33.24
N GLY A 555 1.61 -8.55 -32.23
CA GLY A 555 1.64 -7.88 -30.93
C GLY A 555 0.73 -6.67 -30.78
N LEU A 556 -0.51 -6.66 -31.28
CA LEU A 556 -1.34 -5.44 -31.20
C LEU A 556 -2.68 -5.56 -30.46
N ARG A 557 -3.11 -6.72 -29.93
CA ARG A 557 -4.50 -6.84 -29.39
C ARG A 557 -4.74 -7.75 -28.17
N SER A 558 -3.73 -8.34 -27.54
CA SER A 558 -3.95 -9.25 -26.40
C SER A 558 -3.84 -8.53 -25.06
N LEU A 559 -4.96 -8.41 -24.33
CA LEU A 559 -4.94 -8.07 -22.90
C LEU A 559 -4.47 -9.28 -22.08
N ASN A 560 -3.72 -9.02 -21.02
CA ASN A 560 -3.32 -10.01 -20.03
C ASN A 560 -4.04 -9.76 -18.69
N PHE A 561 -3.98 -10.72 -17.78
CA PHE A 561 -4.83 -10.71 -16.59
C PHE A 561 -4.00 -10.92 -15.33
N THR A 562 -4.21 -10.04 -14.36
CA THR A 562 -3.79 -10.24 -12.98
C THR A 562 -5.03 -10.07 -12.09
N TYR A 563 -5.00 -10.56 -10.86
CA TYR A 563 -6.09 -10.40 -9.91
C TYR A 563 -5.52 -10.39 -8.49
N HIS A 564 -5.80 -9.35 -7.70
CA HIS A 564 -5.43 -9.37 -6.28
C HIS A 564 -6.31 -10.36 -5.54
N VAL A 565 -5.71 -11.34 -4.91
CA VAL A 565 -6.44 -12.27 -4.06
C VAL A 565 -5.54 -12.90 -3.00
N GLY A 566 -6.11 -13.12 -1.82
CA GLY A 566 -5.41 -13.72 -0.70
C GLY A 566 -4.51 -12.76 0.05
N GLU A 567 -4.70 -11.44 -0.11
CA GLU A 567 -4.09 -10.42 0.76
C GLU A 567 -4.95 -10.12 1.99
N ASP A 568 -6.26 -9.93 1.79
CA ASP A 568 -7.24 -9.50 2.80
C ASP A 568 -8.29 -10.60 3.00
N PHE A 569 -8.17 -11.38 4.07
CA PHE A 569 -9.00 -12.56 4.32
C PHE A 569 -9.33 -12.75 5.80
N TRP A 570 -10.46 -13.41 6.10
CA TRP A 570 -10.89 -13.66 7.48
C TRP A 570 -10.06 -14.75 8.17
N ASP A 571 -9.71 -15.78 7.41
CA ASP A 571 -8.98 -16.97 7.84
C ASP A 571 -8.09 -17.49 6.69
N ILE A 572 -7.02 -18.24 6.99
CA ILE A 572 -6.18 -18.83 5.93
C ILE A 572 -7.02 -19.68 4.98
N THR A 573 -7.97 -20.47 5.48
CA THR A 573 -8.89 -21.27 4.64
C THR A 573 -9.71 -20.40 3.70
N ASP A 574 -10.19 -19.25 4.20
CA ASP A 574 -10.96 -18.28 3.42
C ASP A 574 -10.13 -17.66 2.29
N GLY A 575 -8.89 -17.25 2.60
CA GLY A 575 -7.95 -16.71 1.61
C GLY A 575 -7.54 -17.74 0.56
N LEU A 576 -7.30 -18.99 0.97
CA LEU A 576 -7.01 -20.08 0.04
C LEU A 576 -8.20 -20.39 -0.87
N ARG A 577 -9.41 -20.48 -0.31
CA ARG A 577 -10.63 -20.63 -1.11
C ARG A 577 -10.79 -19.49 -2.10
N ALA A 578 -10.55 -18.24 -1.71
CA ALA A 578 -10.61 -17.10 -2.63
C ALA A 578 -9.59 -17.23 -3.78
N ILE A 579 -8.38 -17.71 -3.52
CA ILE A 579 -7.38 -17.97 -4.57
C ILE A 579 -7.87 -19.06 -5.53
N ASP A 580 -8.44 -20.15 -5.01
CA ASP A 580 -9.02 -21.23 -5.82
C ASP A 580 -10.20 -20.71 -6.67
N GLU A 581 -11.09 -19.89 -6.09
CA GLU A 581 -12.17 -19.20 -6.81
C GLU A 581 -11.62 -18.28 -7.91
N ALA A 582 -10.51 -17.58 -7.68
CA ALA A 582 -9.90 -16.77 -8.72
C ALA A 582 -9.43 -17.65 -9.88
N VAL A 583 -8.72 -18.74 -9.59
CA VAL A 583 -8.24 -19.69 -10.61
C VAL A 583 -9.41 -20.30 -11.39
N LEU A 584 -10.45 -20.79 -10.71
CA LEU A 584 -11.59 -21.48 -11.31
C LEU A 584 -12.56 -20.53 -12.00
N PHE A 585 -12.98 -19.43 -11.35
CA PHE A 585 -14.07 -18.59 -11.84
C PHE A 585 -13.58 -17.56 -12.87
N LEU A 586 -12.37 -17.03 -12.74
CA LEU A 586 -11.81 -16.10 -13.74
C LEU A 586 -11.07 -16.86 -14.86
N ASN A 587 -10.99 -18.19 -14.75
CA ASN A 587 -10.20 -19.05 -15.62
C ASN A 587 -8.75 -18.54 -15.74
N LEU A 588 -8.10 -18.31 -14.59
CA LEU A 588 -6.67 -17.93 -14.59
C LEU A 588 -5.86 -19.08 -15.17
N LYS A 589 -4.95 -18.75 -16.08
CA LYS A 589 -4.17 -19.72 -16.86
C LYS A 589 -2.70 -19.32 -16.89
N ALA A 590 -1.88 -20.14 -17.55
CA ALA A 590 -0.47 -19.87 -17.77
C ALA A 590 -0.24 -18.44 -18.30
N GLY A 591 0.63 -17.69 -17.61
CA GLY A 591 0.94 -16.30 -17.91
C GLY A 591 0.07 -15.26 -17.20
N ASP A 592 -1.06 -15.65 -16.59
CA ASP A 592 -1.80 -14.78 -15.69
C ASP A 592 -1.09 -14.66 -14.33
N ARG A 593 -1.44 -13.64 -13.55
CA ARG A 593 -0.77 -13.32 -12.28
C ARG A 593 -1.78 -13.18 -11.13
N ILE A 594 -1.29 -13.38 -9.91
CA ILE A 594 -2.02 -13.12 -8.67
C ILE A 594 -1.26 -12.04 -7.89
N GLY A 595 -1.95 -10.96 -7.50
CA GLY A 595 -1.39 -9.94 -6.62
C GLY A 595 -1.32 -10.43 -5.17
N HIS A 596 -0.18 -10.21 -4.50
CA HIS A 596 0.10 -10.48 -3.09
C HIS A 596 0.11 -11.98 -2.69
N ALA A 597 -1.03 -12.66 -2.80
CA ALA A 597 -1.22 -14.08 -2.45
C ALA A 597 -0.69 -14.50 -1.06
N LEU A 598 -0.81 -13.64 -0.05
CA LEU A 598 -0.27 -13.89 1.30
C LEU A 598 -0.76 -15.20 1.91
N ALA A 599 -2.03 -15.54 1.70
CA ALA A 599 -2.63 -16.79 2.18
C ALA A 599 -1.89 -18.05 1.71
N LEU A 600 -1.18 -18.01 0.57
CA LEU A 600 -0.41 -19.16 0.07
C LEU A 600 0.88 -19.42 0.83
N GLY A 601 1.43 -18.47 1.59
CA GLY A 601 2.77 -18.64 2.17
C GLY A 601 2.97 -18.06 3.57
N ILE A 602 1.93 -17.53 4.22
CA ILE A 602 1.98 -17.24 5.65
C ILE A 602 2.14 -18.55 6.44
N ASP A 603 2.95 -18.49 7.51
CA ASP A 603 3.13 -19.58 8.46
C ASP A 603 1.79 -19.89 9.18
N VAL A 604 1.24 -21.06 8.84
CA VAL A 604 -0.07 -21.52 9.32
C VAL A 604 -0.07 -21.70 10.84
N ASP A 605 0.97 -22.32 11.40
CA ASP A 605 1.05 -22.62 12.83
C ASP A 605 1.15 -21.34 13.65
N LEU A 606 1.99 -20.39 13.21
CA LEU A 606 2.15 -19.10 13.85
C LEU A 606 0.86 -18.26 13.76
N TYR A 607 0.19 -18.27 12.61
CA TYR A 607 -1.06 -17.54 12.37
C TYR A 607 -2.17 -17.95 13.33
N TYR A 608 -2.38 -19.27 13.50
CA TYR A 608 -3.43 -19.77 14.39
C TYR A 608 -3.03 -19.64 15.86
N LYS A 609 -1.74 -19.87 16.20
CA LYS A 609 -1.24 -19.70 17.57
C LYS A 609 -1.48 -18.29 18.09
N HIS A 610 -1.22 -17.26 17.29
CA HIS A 610 -1.48 -15.86 17.65
C HIS A 610 -2.97 -15.52 17.83
N ARG A 611 -3.87 -16.36 17.31
CA ARG A 611 -5.33 -16.20 17.43
C ARG A 611 -5.98 -17.18 18.39
N ASN A 612 -5.19 -17.88 19.23
CA ASN A 612 -5.70 -18.93 20.13
C ASN A 612 -6.55 -19.99 19.40
N HIS A 613 -6.20 -20.28 18.14
CA HIS A 613 -6.90 -21.20 17.25
C HIS A 613 -8.38 -20.85 16.99
N ARG A 614 -8.77 -19.60 17.25
CA ARG A 614 -10.14 -19.12 17.06
C ARG A 614 -10.30 -18.37 15.74
N VAL A 615 -11.42 -18.63 15.07
CA VAL A 615 -11.79 -17.98 13.82
C VAL A 615 -13.14 -17.30 14.00
N VAL A 616 -13.23 -16.04 13.57
CA VAL A 616 -14.46 -15.23 13.61
C VAL A 616 -14.79 -14.76 12.20
N MET A 617 -15.92 -15.21 11.66
CA MET A 617 -16.41 -14.81 10.34
C MET A 617 -17.92 -15.03 10.20
N SER A 618 -18.47 -14.75 9.02
CA SER A 618 -19.87 -15.03 8.72
C SER A 618 -20.16 -16.53 8.71
N LYS A 619 -21.37 -16.94 9.09
CA LYS A 619 -21.82 -18.34 8.99
C LYS A 619 -21.71 -18.85 7.56
N GLN A 620 -22.00 -18.00 6.57
CA GLN A 620 -21.87 -18.33 5.15
C GLN A 620 -20.42 -18.70 4.79
N ASN A 621 -19.43 -17.90 5.22
CA ASN A 621 -18.02 -18.20 4.95
C ASN A 621 -17.56 -19.45 5.69
N MET A 622 -18.09 -19.71 6.88
CA MET A 622 -17.78 -20.94 7.62
C MET A 622 -18.30 -22.19 6.90
N LEU A 623 -19.55 -22.14 6.44
CA LEU A 623 -20.17 -23.20 5.64
C LEU A 623 -19.39 -23.46 4.35
N ASP A 624 -19.08 -22.39 3.61
CA ASP A 624 -18.32 -22.47 2.37
C ASP A 624 -16.92 -23.06 2.57
N ASN A 625 -16.21 -22.60 3.61
CA ASN A 625 -14.86 -23.05 3.91
C ASN A 625 -14.83 -24.53 4.31
N ALA A 626 -15.81 -25.00 5.09
CA ALA A 626 -15.89 -26.41 5.47
C ALA A 626 -16.13 -27.32 4.25
N ALA A 627 -17.12 -26.97 3.42
CA ALA A 627 -17.42 -27.74 2.21
C ALA A 627 -16.25 -27.72 1.21
N TRP A 628 -15.65 -26.54 0.99
CA TRP A 628 -14.50 -26.37 0.11
C TRP A 628 -13.28 -27.13 0.60
N LEU A 629 -12.90 -26.99 1.88
CA LEU A 629 -11.71 -27.64 2.42
C LEU A 629 -11.82 -29.16 2.38
N HIS A 630 -13.00 -29.70 2.68
CA HIS A 630 -13.29 -31.12 2.57
C HIS A 630 -13.14 -31.63 1.12
N HIS A 631 -13.71 -30.92 0.14
CA HIS A 631 -13.62 -31.30 -1.26
C HIS A 631 -12.20 -31.12 -1.83
N LYS A 632 -11.59 -29.95 -1.59
CA LYS A 632 -10.26 -29.59 -2.11
C LYS A 632 -9.18 -30.52 -1.58
N ALA A 633 -9.26 -30.96 -0.32
CA ALA A 633 -8.34 -31.96 0.21
C ALA A 633 -8.40 -33.27 -0.58
N ARG A 634 -9.61 -33.74 -0.93
CA ARG A 634 -9.80 -34.97 -1.73
C ARG A 634 -9.32 -34.78 -3.18
N GLU A 635 -9.61 -33.64 -3.80
CA GLU A 635 -9.14 -33.26 -5.13
C GLU A 635 -7.60 -33.30 -5.20
N LEU A 636 -6.94 -32.79 -4.16
CA LEU A 636 -5.47 -32.78 -4.03
C LEU A 636 -4.87 -34.13 -3.59
N GLY A 637 -5.69 -35.17 -3.41
CA GLY A 637 -5.24 -36.49 -2.98
C GLY A 637 -4.80 -36.57 -1.51
N ILE A 638 -5.21 -35.63 -0.68
CA ILE A 638 -4.90 -35.59 0.76
C ILE A 638 -5.93 -36.43 1.51
N GLN A 639 -5.48 -37.48 2.18
CA GLN A 639 -6.36 -38.32 3.01
C GLN A 639 -6.80 -37.58 4.28
N LEU A 640 -8.11 -37.54 4.51
CA LEU A 640 -8.71 -37.00 5.72
C LEU A 640 -8.71 -38.07 6.82
N SER A 641 -8.31 -37.71 8.05
CA SER A 641 -8.57 -38.56 9.21
C SER A 641 -10.08 -38.60 9.48
N VAL A 642 -10.54 -39.66 10.16
CA VAL A 642 -11.96 -39.77 10.54
C VAL A 642 -12.39 -38.57 11.38
N ASN A 643 -11.54 -38.12 12.31
CA ASN A 643 -11.82 -36.96 13.16
C ASN A 643 -11.96 -35.67 12.34
N VAL A 644 -11.04 -35.44 11.40
CA VAL A 644 -11.05 -34.25 10.53
C VAL A 644 -12.28 -34.24 9.61
N ALA A 645 -12.62 -35.38 9.01
CA ALA A 645 -13.81 -35.50 8.19
C ALA A 645 -15.08 -35.20 9.00
N LEU A 646 -15.22 -35.83 10.17
CA LEU A 646 -16.36 -35.59 11.06
C LEU A 646 -16.44 -34.14 11.55
N GLU A 647 -15.32 -33.50 11.88
CA GLU A 647 -15.30 -32.09 12.30
C GLU A 647 -15.77 -31.16 11.18
N LEU A 648 -15.28 -31.35 9.95
CA LEU A 648 -15.71 -30.58 8.78
C LEU A 648 -17.18 -30.83 8.43
N GLU A 649 -17.63 -32.08 8.47
CA GLU A 649 -19.03 -32.47 8.23
C GLU A 649 -19.95 -31.86 9.30
N ASN A 650 -19.57 -31.92 10.58
CA ASN A 650 -20.35 -31.28 11.66
C ASN A 650 -20.42 -29.76 11.50
N ILE A 651 -19.32 -29.10 11.15
CA ILE A 651 -19.33 -27.66 10.86
C ILE A 651 -20.27 -27.38 9.69
N PHE A 652 -20.16 -28.14 8.60
CA PHE A 652 -21.02 -28.02 7.43
C PHE A 652 -22.49 -28.19 7.79
N GLU A 653 -22.88 -29.29 8.43
CA GLU A 653 -24.27 -29.60 8.77
C GLU A 653 -24.88 -28.55 9.71
N ASN A 654 -24.15 -28.12 10.74
CA ASN A 654 -24.62 -27.11 11.67
C ASN A 654 -24.93 -25.78 10.98
N PHE A 655 -24.00 -25.26 10.18
CA PHE A 655 -24.21 -23.98 9.49
C PHE A 655 -25.16 -24.10 8.31
N TYR A 656 -25.23 -25.26 7.64
CA TYR A 656 -26.24 -25.53 6.62
C TYR A 656 -27.64 -25.48 7.22
N ASP A 657 -27.84 -26.11 8.38
CA ASP A 657 -29.11 -26.10 9.09
C ASP A 657 -29.51 -24.69 9.50
N GLU A 658 -28.58 -23.90 10.04
CA GLU A 658 -28.86 -22.53 10.44
C GLU A 658 -29.18 -21.63 9.24
N ILE A 659 -28.49 -21.80 8.11
CA ILE A 659 -28.63 -20.91 6.95
C ILE A 659 -29.80 -21.32 6.06
N TYR A 660 -29.93 -22.59 5.69
CA TYR A 660 -30.89 -23.06 4.70
C TYR A 660 -32.13 -23.71 5.31
N LEU A 661 -32.01 -24.33 6.50
CA LEU A 661 -33.12 -25.04 7.15
C LEU A 661 -33.70 -24.36 8.40
N GLY A 662 -33.22 -23.14 8.71
CA GLY A 662 -33.49 -22.36 9.93
C GLY A 662 -34.65 -22.83 10.81
N LYS A 663 -34.32 -23.40 11.97
CA LYS A 663 -35.23 -23.95 12.99
C LYS A 663 -36.37 -22.98 13.36
N LYS A 664 -37.63 -23.42 13.17
CA LYS A 664 -38.85 -22.98 13.90
C LYS A 664 -39.33 -21.51 13.78
N GLU A 665 -39.56 -21.01 12.58
CA GLU A 665 -40.59 -19.96 12.34
C GLU A 665 -41.72 -20.47 11.43
N ARG A 666 -41.93 -21.79 11.44
CA ARG A 666 -42.87 -22.48 10.56
C ARG A 666 -43.70 -23.47 11.33
N GLU A 667 -44.63 -22.92 12.11
CA GLU A 667 -45.93 -23.57 12.15
C GLU A 667 -46.70 -23.08 10.91
N GLY A 668 -46.53 -23.78 9.77
CA GLY A 668 -47.53 -23.70 8.68
C GLY A 668 -47.08 -23.55 7.23
N GLU A 669 -45.85 -23.13 6.92
CA GLU A 669 -45.46 -22.88 5.51
C GLU A 669 -44.13 -23.56 5.16
N ASN A 670 -44.12 -24.45 4.17
CA ASN A 670 -42.91 -25.06 3.61
C ASN A 670 -42.13 -24.04 2.76
N ILE A 671 -40.79 -24.15 2.62
CA ILE A 671 -39.91 -23.20 1.85
C ILE A 671 -39.92 -23.72 0.40
N PHE A 672 -40.24 -25.00 0.26
CA PHE A 672 -40.32 -25.80 -0.94
C PHE A 672 -41.76 -25.93 -1.42
N VAL A 673 -42.56 -24.86 -1.35
CA VAL A 673 -43.91 -24.84 -1.92
C VAL A 673 -43.76 -24.58 -3.41
N GLU A 674 -43.47 -25.63 -4.18
CA GLU A 674 -43.97 -25.82 -5.55
C GLU A 674 -43.60 -27.18 -6.16
N ASP A 675 -42.67 -27.96 -5.56
CA ASP A 675 -42.39 -29.33 -5.99
C ASP A 675 -42.21 -30.23 -4.75
N GLU A 676 -43.21 -31.07 -4.42
CA GLU A 676 -43.29 -31.94 -3.23
C GLU A 676 -42.16 -33.01 -3.13
N LEU A 677 -41.08 -32.91 -3.91
CA LEU A 677 -40.07 -33.94 -4.12
C LEU A 677 -38.60 -33.51 -3.90
N LEU A 678 -38.33 -32.24 -3.55
CA LEU A 678 -36.95 -31.76 -3.32
C LEU A 678 -36.69 -31.55 -1.82
N ASP A 679 -36.22 -32.59 -1.13
CA ASP A 679 -35.48 -32.43 0.13
C ASP A 679 -34.07 -31.93 -0.21
N PRO A 680 -33.68 -30.70 0.20
CA PRO A 680 -32.31 -30.22 -0.03
C PRO A 680 -31.27 -31.16 0.57
N GLY A 681 -31.65 -31.96 1.57
CA GLY A 681 -30.76 -32.83 2.32
C GLY A 681 -29.58 -32.08 2.94
N ARG A 682 -28.76 -32.81 3.69
CA ARG A 682 -27.42 -32.34 4.11
C ARG A 682 -26.39 -33.05 3.24
N ASN A 683 -26.24 -32.61 1.99
CA ASN A 683 -25.28 -33.22 1.07
C ASN A 683 -24.14 -32.24 0.75
N LEU A 684 -22.97 -32.50 1.33
CA LEU A 684 -21.77 -31.69 1.15
C LEU A 684 -21.34 -31.60 -0.33
N THR A 685 -21.50 -32.67 -1.10
CA THR A 685 -21.12 -32.70 -2.53
C THR A 685 -22.05 -31.81 -3.35
N THR A 686 -23.36 -31.93 -3.14
CA THR A 686 -24.36 -31.08 -3.81
C THR A 686 -24.21 -29.61 -3.41
N TYR A 687 -23.87 -29.32 -2.15
CA TYR A 687 -23.53 -27.96 -1.74
C TYR A 687 -22.29 -27.43 -2.45
N TYR A 688 -21.23 -28.25 -2.55
CA TYR A 688 -20.02 -27.89 -3.29
C TYR A 688 -20.33 -27.62 -4.78
N TYR A 689 -21.23 -28.38 -5.40
CA TYR A 689 -21.74 -28.10 -6.74
C TYR A 689 -22.43 -26.72 -6.81
N SER A 690 -23.24 -26.36 -5.82
CA SER A 690 -23.83 -25.01 -5.74
C SER A 690 -22.78 -23.90 -5.60
N TRP A 691 -21.67 -24.19 -4.90
CA TRP A 691 -20.53 -23.27 -4.80
C TRP A 691 -19.79 -23.13 -6.14
N LEU A 692 -19.60 -24.22 -6.90
CA LEU A 692 -19.03 -24.16 -8.25
C LEU A 692 -19.89 -23.31 -9.21
N LEU A 693 -21.22 -23.37 -9.09
CA LEU A 693 -22.14 -22.54 -9.87
C LEU A 693 -21.95 -21.04 -9.65
N ARG A 694 -21.32 -20.60 -8.56
CA ARG A 694 -20.98 -19.18 -8.32
C ARG A 694 -20.00 -18.63 -9.37
N GLY A 695 -19.33 -19.49 -10.12
CA GLY A 695 -18.57 -19.09 -11.30
C GLY A 695 -19.45 -18.57 -12.44
N ASP A 696 -20.74 -18.93 -12.51
CA ASP A 696 -21.67 -18.49 -13.54
C ASP A 696 -22.29 -17.12 -13.22
N ASP A 697 -22.79 -16.41 -14.23
CA ASP A 697 -23.56 -15.18 -14.03
C ASP A 697 -24.92 -15.52 -13.37
N PRO A 698 -25.22 -15.00 -12.17
CA PRO A 698 -26.46 -15.32 -11.45
C PRO A 698 -27.71 -14.90 -12.22
N ALA A 699 -27.64 -13.99 -13.19
CA ALA A 699 -28.78 -13.61 -14.03
C ALA A 699 -29.46 -14.81 -14.73
N TYR A 700 -28.70 -15.89 -14.99
CA TYR A 700 -29.19 -17.15 -15.55
C TYR A 700 -29.72 -18.12 -14.50
N TYR A 701 -29.91 -17.66 -13.25
CA TYR A 701 -30.34 -18.46 -12.10
C TYR A 701 -31.55 -17.86 -11.35
N LEU A 702 -32.19 -16.81 -11.89
CA LEU A 702 -33.47 -16.27 -11.38
C LEU A 702 -34.65 -17.27 -11.36
N ASN A 703 -34.81 -18.14 -12.35
CA ASN A 703 -35.84 -19.19 -12.37
C ASN A 703 -35.19 -20.58 -12.54
N PRO A 704 -34.91 -21.28 -11.43
CA PRO A 704 -34.09 -22.50 -11.43
C PRO A 704 -34.68 -23.69 -12.23
N ILE A 705 -35.97 -23.65 -12.59
CA ILE A 705 -36.66 -24.75 -13.29
C ILE A 705 -36.54 -24.63 -14.83
N SER A 706 -36.53 -23.42 -15.39
CA SER A 706 -36.62 -23.20 -16.86
C SER A 706 -35.28 -22.95 -17.56
N GLN A 707 -34.17 -22.90 -16.82
CA GLN A 707 -33.09 -21.98 -17.17
C GLN A 707 -31.98 -22.45 -18.12
N LEU A 708 -31.95 -23.72 -18.54
CA LEU A 708 -30.91 -24.21 -19.45
C LEU A 708 -31.45 -24.70 -20.79
N THR A 709 -32.77 -24.72 -20.96
CA THR A 709 -33.44 -25.23 -22.17
C THR A 709 -33.84 -24.14 -23.16
N GLU A 710 -33.85 -22.86 -22.76
CA GLU A 710 -34.47 -21.77 -23.54
C GLU A 710 -33.54 -20.66 -24.04
N TYR A 711 -32.26 -20.62 -23.65
CA TYR A 711 -31.39 -19.47 -23.97
C TYR A 711 -30.65 -19.63 -25.31
N GLN A 712 -30.86 -18.66 -26.19
CA GLN A 712 -30.08 -18.47 -27.42
C GLN A 712 -28.90 -17.53 -27.12
N TYR A 713 -27.67 -17.97 -27.41
CA TYR A 713 -26.46 -17.18 -27.21
C TYR A 713 -26.26 -16.23 -28.40
N HIS A 714 -26.65 -14.97 -28.26
CA HIS A 714 -26.61 -13.96 -29.32
C HIS A 714 -25.44 -12.98 -29.19
N THR A 715 -24.85 -12.88 -28.01
CA THR A 715 -23.74 -11.96 -27.71
C THR A 715 -22.53 -12.69 -27.13
N TRP A 716 -21.34 -12.10 -27.33
CA TRP A 716 -20.11 -12.59 -26.71
C TRP A 716 -20.17 -12.62 -25.18
N TRP A 717 -20.93 -11.72 -24.56
CA TRP A 717 -21.18 -11.75 -23.12
C TRP A 717 -21.90 -13.04 -22.73
N GLU A 718 -23.03 -13.35 -23.38
CA GLU A 718 -23.86 -14.53 -23.09
C GLU A 718 -23.08 -15.85 -23.23
N ILE A 719 -22.18 -15.95 -24.22
CA ILE A 719 -21.29 -17.11 -24.41
C ILE A 719 -20.38 -17.34 -23.19
N THR A 720 -19.93 -16.26 -22.54
CA THR A 720 -18.95 -16.30 -21.44
C THR A 720 -19.56 -16.16 -20.04
N ALA A 721 -20.87 -15.87 -19.98
CA ALA A 721 -21.61 -15.70 -18.75
C ALA A 721 -21.65 -17.00 -17.94
N LEU A 722 -21.69 -18.15 -18.60
CA LEU A 722 -21.57 -19.47 -17.97
C LEU A 722 -20.11 -19.96 -18.08
N ASN A 723 -19.54 -20.48 -16.99
CA ASN A 723 -18.18 -20.99 -16.98
C ASN A 723 -18.11 -22.39 -17.60
N THR A 724 -17.60 -22.49 -18.82
CA THR A 724 -17.52 -23.75 -19.58
C THR A 724 -16.17 -24.44 -19.49
N LEU A 725 -15.14 -23.79 -18.93
CA LEU A 725 -13.78 -24.36 -18.83
C LEU A 725 -13.52 -25.14 -17.54
N THR A 726 -14.34 -24.93 -16.50
CA THR A 726 -14.30 -25.75 -15.30
C THR A 726 -14.88 -27.13 -15.61
N ALA A 727 -14.17 -28.19 -15.18
CA ALA A 727 -14.60 -29.57 -15.37
C ALA A 727 -15.97 -29.82 -14.72
N ASP A 728 -16.72 -30.78 -15.27
CA ASP A 728 -17.99 -31.27 -14.74
C ASP A 728 -19.16 -30.26 -14.63
N MET A 729 -18.99 -29.02 -15.08
CA MET A 729 -20.05 -28.00 -15.01
C MET A 729 -21.34 -28.39 -15.72
N ALA A 730 -21.27 -29.24 -16.77
CA ALA A 730 -22.46 -29.77 -17.43
C ALA A 730 -23.28 -30.74 -16.55
N HIS A 731 -22.61 -31.46 -15.64
CA HIS A 731 -23.26 -32.30 -14.64
C HIS A 731 -23.76 -31.46 -13.48
N VAL A 732 -22.92 -30.55 -12.96
CA VAL A 732 -23.26 -29.60 -11.88
C VAL A 732 -24.55 -28.82 -12.19
N ARG A 733 -24.68 -28.30 -13.40
CA ARG A 733 -25.86 -27.55 -13.85
C ARG A 733 -27.15 -28.39 -13.98
N LYS A 734 -27.05 -29.73 -14.00
CA LYS A 734 -28.21 -30.63 -14.03
C LYS A 734 -28.64 -31.07 -12.63
N ASP A 735 -27.81 -30.85 -11.62
CA ASP A 735 -28.17 -31.11 -10.22
C ASP A 735 -29.16 -30.02 -9.77
N LYS A 736 -30.44 -30.41 -9.68
CA LYS A 736 -31.54 -29.50 -9.33
C LYS A 736 -31.33 -28.86 -7.96
N ILE A 737 -30.83 -29.60 -6.98
CA ILE A 737 -30.64 -29.10 -5.62
C ILE A 737 -29.50 -28.08 -5.62
N ALA A 738 -28.39 -28.34 -6.31
CA ALA A 738 -27.29 -27.38 -6.43
C ALA A 738 -27.74 -26.06 -7.07
N VAL A 739 -28.58 -26.13 -8.12
CA VAL A 739 -29.15 -24.96 -8.79
C VAL A 739 -30.06 -24.16 -7.85
N TRP A 740 -30.92 -24.83 -7.07
CA TRP A 740 -31.76 -24.18 -6.05
C TRP A 740 -30.94 -23.53 -4.94
N LEU A 741 -29.90 -24.20 -4.43
CA LEU A 741 -29.01 -23.64 -3.41
C LEU A 741 -28.28 -22.38 -3.90
N TYR A 742 -27.85 -22.40 -5.17
CA TYR A 742 -27.22 -21.24 -5.81
C TYR A 742 -28.20 -20.07 -5.99
N HIS A 743 -29.43 -20.37 -6.41
CA HIS A 743 -30.53 -19.41 -6.48
C HIS A 743 -30.78 -18.77 -5.11
N TYR A 744 -30.96 -19.56 -4.05
CA TYR A 744 -31.19 -19.02 -2.70
C TYR A 744 -30.01 -18.21 -2.17
N TYR A 745 -28.76 -18.62 -2.43
CA TYR A 745 -27.56 -17.86 -2.05
C TYR A 745 -27.56 -16.43 -2.61
N HIS A 746 -28.06 -16.24 -3.83
CA HIS A 746 -28.11 -14.93 -4.48
C HIS A 746 -29.36 -14.12 -4.14
N TYR A 747 -30.53 -14.76 -4.16
CA TYR A 747 -31.80 -14.07 -4.26
C TYR A 747 -32.67 -14.15 -2.99
N ASP A 748 -32.49 -15.15 -2.12
CA ASP A 748 -33.31 -15.27 -0.91
C ASP A 748 -32.79 -14.38 0.22
N SER A 749 -33.61 -13.42 0.66
CA SER A 749 -33.21 -12.48 1.71
C SER A 749 -32.98 -13.13 3.07
N GLY A 750 -33.69 -14.21 3.39
CA GLY A 750 -33.58 -14.94 4.65
C GLY A 750 -32.27 -15.72 4.74
N VAL A 751 -31.93 -16.48 3.70
CA VAL A 751 -30.66 -17.20 3.55
C VAL A 751 -29.49 -16.23 3.65
N ARG A 752 -29.56 -15.10 2.94
CA ARG A 752 -28.51 -14.08 2.98
C ARG A 752 -28.32 -13.49 4.38
N ARG A 753 -29.41 -13.15 5.09
CA ARG A 753 -29.32 -12.60 6.44
C ARG A 753 -28.70 -13.59 7.42
N ARG A 754 -29.21 -14.83 7.47
CA ARG A 754 -28.68 -15.88 8.34
C ARG A 754 -27.23 -16.20 8.02
N GLY A 755 -26.88 -16.20 6.73
CA GLY A 755 -25.50 -16.34 6.26
C GLY A 755 -24.56 -15.23 6.73
N GLU A 756 -25.02 -13.98 6.85
CA GLU A 756 -24.22 -12.85 7.31
C GLU A 756 -24.07 -12.77 8.84
N GLU A 757 -24.84 -13.54 9.62
CA GLU A 757 -24.64 -13.62 11.07
C GLU A 757 -23.20 -14.06 11.38
N ARG A 758 -22.63 -13.49 12.46
CA ARG A 758 -21.25 -13.80 12.86
C ARG A 758 -21.21 -15.01 13.78
N CYS A 759 -20.21 -15.84 13.60
CA CYS A 759 -19.95 -17.01 14.43
C CYS A 759 -18.47 -17.02 14.85
N GLU A 760 -18.20 -17.77 15.92
CA GLU A 760 -16.86 -18.05 16.40
C GLU A 760 -16.70 -19.56 16.55
N ILE A 761 -15.61 -20.13 16.03
CA ILE A 761 -15.24 -21.52 16.27
C ILE A 761 -13.78 -21.61 16.70
N CYS A 762 -13.47 -22.66 17.47
CA CYS A 762 -12.10 -23.04 17.82
C CYS A 762 -11.72 -24.24 16.96
N LEU A 763 -10.68 -24.11 16.14
CA LEU A 763 -10.22 -25.18 15.26
C LEU A 763 -9.35 -26.18 16.02
N SER A 764 -9.55 -27.47 15.76
CA SER A 764 -8.64 -28.50 16.26
C SER A 764 -7.25 -28.41 15.60
N SER A 765 -6.23 -28.95 16.28
CA SER A 765 -4.88 -29.04 15.73
C SER A 765 -4.82 -29.93 14.48
N GLU A 766 -5.71 -30.92 14.36
CA GLU A 766 -5.79 -31.77 13.17
C GLU A 766 -6.30 -30.98 11.94
N ILE A 767 -7.30 -30.11 12.11
CA ILE A 767 -7.79 -29.22 11.05
C ILE A 767 -6.70 -28.22 10.62
N ILE A 768 -6.00 -27.62 11.59
CA ILE A 768 -4.86 -26.72 11.28
C ILE A 768 -3.79 -27.48 10.47
N GLY A 769 -3.51 -28.74 10.83
CA GLY A 769 -2.63 -29.62 10.07
C GLY A 769 -3.12 -29.91 8.65
N LEU A 770 -4.44 -30.07 8.45
CA LEU A 770 -5.04 -30.20 7.11
C LEU A 770 -4.85 -28.91 6.29
N ILE A 771 -5.14 -27.74 6.87
CA ILE A 771 -5.00 -26.44 6.21
C ILE A 771 -3.55 -26.24 5.73
N LYS A 772 -2.56 -26.60 6.56
CA LYS A 772 -1.14 -26.56 6.19
C LYS A 772 -0.82 -27.46 4.98
N LYS A 773 -1.35 -28.69 4.94
CA LYS A 773 -1.18 -29.62 3.81
C LYS A 773 -1.84 -29.09 2.54
N VAL A 774 -3.07 -28.57 2.64
CA VAL A 774 -3.82 -27.99 1.51
C VAL A 774 -3.10 -26.76 0.98
N GLN A 775 -2.65 -25.83 1.83
CA GLN A 775 -1.86 -24.66 1.44
C GLN A 775 -0.61 -25.07 0.63
N HIS A 776 0.13 -26.06 1.12
CA HIS A 776 1.33 -26.57 0.43
C HIS A 776 1.00 -27.20 -0.93
N ALA A 777 -0.06 -28.00 -1.01
CA ALA A 777 -0.49 -28.63 -2.26
C ALA A 777 -1.03 -27.60 -3.27
N MET A 778 -1.75 -26.57 -2.83
CA MET A 778 -2.19 -25.46 -3.69
C MET A 778 -1.01 -24.69 -4.28
N ARG A 779 0.09 -24.48 -3.53
CA ARG A 779 1.31 -23.90 -4.11
C ARG A 779 1.85 -24.73 -5.29
N LYS A 780 1.78 -26.07 -5.22
CA LYS A 780 2.15 -26.96 -6.35
C LYS A 780 1.21 -26.81 -7.53
N GLU A 781 -0.08 -26.72 -7.26
CA GLU A 781 -1.08 -26.51 -8.29
C GLU A 781 -0.84 -25.18 -9.04
N ILE A 782 -0.69 -24.07 -8.31
CA ILE A 782 -0.40 -22.74 -8.89
C ILE A 782 0.89 -22.76 -9.72
N ALA A 783 1.97 -23.36 -9.20
CA ALA A 783 3.22 -23.52 -9.94
C ALA A 783 3.02 -24.32 -11.25
N SER A 784 2.31 -25.46 -11.19
CA SER A 784 2.05 -26.31 -12.35
C SER A 784 1.18 -25.65 -13.43
N ARG A 785 0.35 -24.68 -13.05
CA ARG A 785 -0.49 -23.89 -13.95
C ARG A 785 0.27 -22.71 -14.59
N TYR A 786 1.53 -22.48 -14.23
CA TYR A 786 2.33 -21.33 -14.67
C TYR A 786 1.67 -19.97 -14.36
N ILE A 787 0.96 -19.90 -13.23
CA ILE A 787 0.41 -18.66 -12.69
C ILE A 787 1.46 -18.05 -11.77
N SER A 788 1.75 -16.76 -11.97
CA SER A 788 2.79 -16.07 -11.21
C SER A 788 2.22 -15.26 -10.05
N VAL A 789 3.03 -14.95 -9.05
CA VAL A 789 2.65 -14.12 -7.90
C VAL A 789 3.47 -12.83 -7.89
N GLU A 790 2.78 -11.71 -7.76
CA GLU A 790 3.37 -10.38 -7.59
C GLU A 790 3.54 -10.10 -6.09
N ALA A 791 4.77 -10.12 -5.57
CA ALA A 791 5.06 -9.90 -4.15
C ALA A 791 5.43 -8.44 -3.87
N ASN A 792 4.72 -7.83 -2.93
CA ASN A 792 4.83 -6.40 -2.59
C ASN A 792 5.46 -6.27 -1.20
N ILE A 793 6.79 -6.42 -1.11
CA ILE A 793 7.50 -6.78 0.13
C ILE A 793 7.14 -5.88 1.33
N THR A 794 7.29 -4.55 1.20
CA THR A 794 6.97 -3.60 2.26
C THR A 794 5.46 -3.45 2.50
N SER A 795 4.64 -3.42 1.44
CA SER A 795 3.17 -3.37 1.54
C SER A 795 2.65 -4.57 2.35
N ASN A 796 3.09 -5.77 1.98
CA ASN A 796 2.76 -7.03 2.65
C ASN A 796 3.21 -7.06 4.11
N HIS A 797 4.37 -6.46 4.43
CA HIS A 797 4.83 -6.36 5.81
C HIS A 797 3.95 -5.45 6.68
N LEU A 798 3.45 -4.34 6.12
CA LEU A 798 2.67 -3.35 6.84
C LEU A 798 1.17 -3.71 6.93
N ILE A 799 0.64 -4.40 5.92
CA ILE A 799 -0.76 -4.83 5.85
C ILE A 799 -0.94 -6.24 6.46
N GLY A 800 0.03 -7.12 6.25
CA GLY A 800 -0.01 -8.52 6.66
C GLY A 800 0.16 -8.74 8.16
N SER A 801 0.12 -10.02 8.56
CA SER A 801 0.16 -10.41 9.98
C SER A 801 1.57 -10.74 10.52
N PHE A 802 2.61 -10.65 9.68
CA PHE A 802 3.98 -11.00 10.05
C PHE A 802 4.81 -9.76 10.40
N LYS A 803 5.76 -9.91 11.35
CA LYS A 803 6.48 -8.79 11.98
C LYS A 803 7.86 -8.52 11.40
N HIS A 804 8.41 -9.45 10.64
CA HIS A 804 9.76 -9.33 10.10
C HIS A 804 9.78 -9.62 8.61
N TYR A 805 10.56 -8.86 7.84
CA TYR A 805 10.76 -9.08 6.40
C TYR A 805 11.25 -10.50 6.06
N ALA A 806 11.98 -11.18 6.96
CA ALA A 806 12.41 -12.56 6.76
C ALA A 806 11.24 -13.58 6.78
N GLN A 807 10.12 -13.22 7.42
CA GLN A 807 8.90 -14.03 7.45
C GLN A 807 8.03 -13.82 6.21
N HIS A 808 8.47 -13.02 5.25
CA HIS A 808 7.71 -12.72 4.05
C HIS A 808 7.40 -14.02 3.26
N PRO A 809 6.14 -14.26 2.83
CA PRO A 809 5.71 -15.48 2.13
C PRO A 809 6.49 -15.84 0.87
N ILE A 810 7.18 -14.87 0.26
CA ILE A 810 7.99 -15.07 -0.97
C ILE A 810 8.99 -16.23 -0.82
N THR A 811 9.57 -16.44 0.35
CA THR A 811 10.51 -17.54 0.62
C THR A 811 9.85 -18.92 0.78
N GLN A 812 8.52 -18.97 0.92
CA GLN A 812 7.72 -20.19 0.89
C GLN A 812 7.22 -20.51 -0.52
N LEU A 813 7.08 -19.47 -1.35
CA LEU A 813 6.67 -19.56 -2.75
C LEU A 813 7.83 -19.97 -3.67
N TYR A 814 9.01 -19.37 -3.48
CA TYR A 814 10.19 -19.58 -4.32
C TYR A 814 11.48 -19.65 -3.49
N ARG A 815 12.29 -20.69 -3.68
CA ARG A 815 13.54 -20.94 -2.91
C ARG A 815 14.76 -21.28 -3.75
N LEU A 816 14.63 -21.52 -5.06
CA LEU A 816 15.75 -21.94 -5.90
C LEU A 816 16.92 -20.94 -5.81
N GLY A 817 18.05 -21.41 -5.25
CA GLY A 817 19.24 -20.60 -4.97
C GLY A 817 19.53 -20.40 -3.48
N LEU A 818 18.59 -20.70 -2.58
CA LEU A 818 18.82 -20.77 -1.13
C LEU A 818 19.12 -22.21 -0.70
N PRO A 819 19.94 -22.42 0.35
CA PRO A 819 20.19 -23.75 0.91
C PRO A 819 18.89 -24.33 1.52
N SER A 820 18.62 -25.59 1.21
CA SER A 820 17.47 -26.32 1.75
C SER A 820 17.78 -26.96 3.10
N ILE A 821 16.83 -26.93 4.03
CA ILE A 821 16.90 -27.70 5.28
C ILE A 821 15.56 -28.46 5.45
N GLY A 822 15.60 -29.80 5.49
CA GLY A 822 14.42 -30.62 5.79
C GLY A 822 13.28 -30.49 4.76
N GLU A 823 12.03 -30.32 5.23
CA GLU A 823 10.83 -30.21 4.38
C GLU A 823 10.83 -29.00 3.42
N GLU A 824 11.80 -28.09 3.55
CA GLU A 824 12.00 -26.93 2.67
C GLU A 824 12.44 -27.31 1.25
N GLU A 825 12.94 -28.54 1.06
CA GLU A 825 13.22 -29.12 -0.27
C GLU A 825 11.96 -29.27 -1.13
N LEU A 826 10.78 -29.29 -0.52
CA LEU A 826 9.49 -29.48 -1.20
C LEU A 826 8.85 -28.15 -1.67
N CYS A 827 9.58 -27.02 -1.61
CA CYS A 827 9.07 -25.74 -2.07
C CYS A 827 8.69 -25.82 -3.57
N PRO A 828 7.44 -25.52 -3.95
CA PRO A 828 6.95 -25.75 -5.32
C PRO A 828 7.52 -24.85 -6.41
N GLN A 829 8.33 -23.84 -6.05
CA GLN A 829 8.94 -22.89 -6.98
C GLN A 829 7.90 -22.12 -7.82
N VAL A 830 6.93 -21.51 -7.14
CA VAL A 830 5.97 -20.59 -7.77
C VAL A 830 6.74 -19.40 -8.35
N SER A 831 6.40 -18.99 -9.58
CA SER A 831 7.00 -17.83 -10.23
C SER A 831 6.68 -16.55 -9.44
N VAL A 832 7.68 -15.80 -8.99
CA VAL A 832 7.49 -14.59 -8.15
C VAL A 832 8.21 -13.36 -8.71
N SER A 833 7.64 -12.18 -8.47
CA SER A 833 8.28 -10.88 -8.73
C SER A 833 8.25 -10.01 -7.47
N VAL A 834 9.22 -9.09 -7.34
CA VAL A 834 9.28 -8.07 -6.27
C VAL A 834 8.84 -6.73 -6.84
N ASN A 835 7.93 -6.04 -6.17
CA ASN A 835 7.31 -4.81 -6.65
C ASN A 835 7.04 -3.83 -5.49
N THR A 836 6.71 -2.57 -5.80
CA THR A 836 6.63 -1.48 -4.80
C THR A 836 5.23 -1.10 -4.33
N ASP A 837 4.19 -1.49 -5.07
CA ASP A 837 2.79 -1.22 -4.77
C ASP A 837 2.45 0.28 -4.71
N ASP A 838 2.07 0.82 -3.54
CA ASP A 838 1.89 2.26 -3.28
C ASP A 838 3.17 2.88 -2.71
N ARG A 839 4.18 3.05 -3.58
CA ARG A 839 5.53 3.53 -3.22
C ARG A 839 5.53 4.76 -2.31
N GLY A 840 4.64 5.71 -2.55
CA GLY A 840 4.54 6.99 -1.84
C GLY A 840 3.86 6.89 -0.48
N ILE A 841 2.90 5.96 -0.31
CA ILE A 841 2.26 5.68 0.97
C ILE A 841 3.19 4.85 1.86
N PHE A 842 3.98 3.95 1.26
CA PHE A 842 4.94 3.13 1.99
C PHE A 842 6.33 3.77 2.11
N ASP A 843 6.59 4.90 1.46
CA ASP A 843 7.89 5.60 1.49
C ASP A 843 9.07 4.67 1.16
N THR A 844 8.99 3.96 0.03
CA THR A 844 9.93 2.88 -0.34
C THR A 844 10.45 3.05 -1.77
N SER A 845 11.33 2.16 -2.21
CA SER A 845 11.83 2.08 -3.58
C SER A 845 12.02 0.62 -4.00
N ILE A 846 12.05 0.34 -5.31
CA ILE A 846 12.32 -1.03 -5.76
C ILE A 846 13.73 -1.52 -5.34
N GLU A 847 14.69 -0.61 -5.12
CA GLU A 847 15.98 -1.01 -4.54
C GLU A 847 15.83 -1.41 -3.07
N ASP A 848 15.04 -0.66 -2.31
CA ASP A 848 14.74 -0.95 -0.90
C ASP A 848 14.06 -2.31 -0.75
N GLU A 849 13.08 -2.65 -1.59
CA GLU A 849 12.40 -3.95 -1.50
C GLU A 849 13.39 -5.12 -1.62
N TYR A 850 14.36 -5.03 -2.53
CA TYR A 850 15.43 -6.03 -2.66
C TYR A 850 16.41 -5.98 -1.48
N ALA A 851 16.81 -4.79 -1.04
CA ALA A 851 17.81 -4.62 0.01
C ALA A 851 17.29 -5.02 1.40
N LEU A 852 16.05 -4.68 1.72
CA LEU A 852 15.36 -5.06 2.96
C LEU A 852 15.22 -6.58 3.05
N LEU A 853 14.80 -7.22 1.96
CA LEU A 853 14.70 -8.67 1.88
C LEU A 853 16.07 -9.34 2.01
N ALA A 854 17.09 -8.82 1.32
CA ALA A 854 18.47 -9.33 1.40
C ALA A 854 19.00 -9.31 2.84
N LEU A 855 18.91 -8.14 3.49
CA LEU A 855 19.43 -7.96 4.83
C LEU A 855 18.67 -8.76 5.88
N ALA A 856 17.34 -8.88 5.72
CA ALA A 856 16.53 -9.70 6.60
C ALA A 856 16.96 -11.17 6.54
N LEU A 857 17.18 -11.71 5.33
CA LEU A 857 17.66 -13.08 5.15
C LEU A 857 19.11 -13.27 5.65
N GLU A 858 20.03 -12.33 5.41
CA GLU A 858 21.39 -12.40 5.98
C GLU A 858 21.41 -12.40 7.52
N LYS A 859 20.38 -11.82 8.14
CA LYS A 859 20.21 -11.76 9.60
C LYS A 859 19.45 -12.94 10.19
N GLU A 860 18.84 -13.80 9.37
CA GLU A 860 18.21 -15.04 9.84
C GLU A 860 19.21 -15.95 10.54
N ARG A 861 18.75 -16.60 11.60
CA ARG A 861 19.51 -17.57 12.39
C ARG A 861 18.70 -18.85 12.53
N ASP A 862 19.40 -19.98 12.54
CA ASP A 862 18.79 -21.26 12.88
C ASP A 862 18.54 -21.39 14.40
N LEU A 863 17.98 -22.52 14.82
CA LEU A 863 17.71 -22.83 16.23
C LEU A 863 18.99 -22.90 17.09
N GLU A 864 20.15 -23.10 16.47
CA GLU A 864 21.47 -23.13 17.14
C GLU A 864 22.11 -21.73 17.19
N GLY A 865 21.46 -20.70 16.65
CA GLY A 865 21.97 -19.33 16.58
C GLY A 865 23.01 -19.10 15.48
N LYS A 866 23.23 -20.04 14.56
CA LYS A 866 24.13 -19.88 13.42
C LYS A 866 23.42 -19.17 12.26
N LYS A 867 24.20 -18.52 11.39
CA LYS A 867 23.67 -17.88 10.17
C LYS A 867 23.03 -18.93 9.28
N ARG A 868 21.76 -18.71 8.95
CA ARG A 868 20.99 -19.63 8.11
C ARG A 868 21.38 -19.54 6.63
N TYR A 869 21.68 -18.33 6.16
CA TYR A 869 22.01 -18.06 4.75
C TYR A 869 23.33 -17.31 4.65
N ALA A 870 24.18 -17.73 3.72
CA ALA A 870 25.35 -16.96 3.32
C ALA A 870 24.93 -15.82 2.37
N PRO A 871 25.56 -14.63 2.44
CA PRO A 871 25.18 -13.48 1.60
C PRO A 871 25.14 -13.79 0.10
N LYS A 872 26.08 -14.60 -0.40
CA LYS A 872 26.14 -14.98 -1.82
C LYS A 872 24.92 -15.80 -2.26
N GLU A 873 24.38 -16.65 -1.40
CA GLU A 873 23.19 -17.46 -1.67
C GLU A 873 21.96 -16.55 -1.78
N VAL A 874 21.82 -15.61 -0.84
CA VAL A 874 20.74 -14.61 -0.85
C VAL A 874 20.79 -13.78 -2.14
N TYR A 875 21.97 -13.31 -2.55
CA TYR A 875 22.15 -12.53 -3.77
C TYR A 875 21.85 -13.31 -5.05
N GLU A 876 22.22 -14.59 -5.11
CA GLU A 876 21.88 -15.44 -6.27
C GLU A 876 20.36 -15.67 -6.35
N TRP A 877 19.72 -15.97 -5.22
CA TRP A 877 18.26 -16.12 -5.14
C TRP A 877 17.52 -14.84 -5.56
N LEU A 878 17.97 -13.66 -5.09
CA LEU A 878 17.40 -12.38 -5.52
C LEU A 878 17.60 -12.12 -7.02
N ASN A 879 18.76 -12.50 -7.57
CA ASN A 879 18.99 -12.39 -9.01
C ASN A 879 18.07 -13.31 -9.81
N ASN A 880 17.72 -14.49 -9.30
CA ASN A 880 16.72 -15.38 -9.92
C ASN A 880 15.32 -14.75 -9.91
N ILE A 881 14.91 -14.14 -8.80
CA ILE A 881 13.62 -13.43 -8.72
C ILE A 881 13.58 -12.23 -9.66
N ARG A 882 14.67 -11.46 -9.75
CA ARG A 882 14.81 -10.36 -10.71
C ARG A 882 14.57 -10.80 -12.14
N ARG A 883 15.10 -11.97 -12.53
CA ARG A 883 14.89 -12.56 -13.87
C ARG A 883 13.43 -12.94 -14.10
N GLN A 884 12.78 -13.56 -13.12
CA GLN A 884 11.34 -13.89 -13.19
C GLN A 884 10.48 -12.65 -13.39
N GLY A 885 10.85 -11.50 -12.82
CA GLY A 885 10.18 -10.22 -13.10
C GLY A 885 10.16 -9.83 -14.59
N PHE A 886 11.17 -10.20 -15.39
CA PHE A 886 11.14 -10.01 -16.85
C PHE A 886 10.32 -11.07 -17.58
N GLU A 887 10.22 -12.27 -17.02
CA GLU A 887 9.40 -13.36 -17.57
C GLU A 887 7.90 -13.05 -17.42
N GLN A 888 7.54 -12.38 -16.32
CA GLN A 888 6.17 -12.00 -15.94
C GLN A 888 5.65 -10.71 -16.61
N GLN A 889 6.48 -9.97 -17.35
CA GLN A 889 6.05 -8.74 -18.02
C GLN A 889 4.98 -9.05 -19.09
N PHE A 890 3.90 -8.28 -19.12
CA PHE A 890 2.83 -8.50 -20.10
C PHE A 890 3.22 -8.08 -21.52
N ARG A 891 4.14 -7.11 -21.65
CA ARG A 891 4.66 -6.65 -22.94
C ARG A 891 6.13 -7.04 -23.10
N LYS A 892 6.41 -7.97 -24.02
CA LYS A 892 7.78 -8.37 -24.36
C LYS A 892 8.35 -7.49 -25.48
N HIS A 893 9.48 -6.83 -25.23
CA HIS A 893 10.20 -6.10 -26.28
C HIS A 893 10.98 -7.07 -27.19
N LYS A 894 10.71 -7.05 -28.50
CA LYS A 894 11.53 -7.77 -29.49
C LYS A 894 12.97 -7.25 -29.42
N GLY A 895 13.93 -8.12 -29.08
CA GLY A 895 15.35 -7.77 -28.97
C GLY A 895 15.89 -7.54 -27.55
N SER A 896 15.12 -7.91 -26.51
CA SER A 896 15.61 -7.96 -25.12
C SER A 896 16.76 -8.96 -24.98
N LYS A 897 18.00 -8.50 -25.14
CA LYS A 897 19.24 -9.22 -24.75
C LYS A 897 19.41 -9.22 -23.23
N TYR A 898 18.42 -9.68 -22.48
CA TYR A 898 18.49 -9.79 -21.01
C TYR A 898 18.49 -11.26 -20.55
N GLU A 899 18.99 -12.16 -21.42
CA GLU A 899 19.43 -13.51 -21.03
C GLU A 899 20.72 -13.45 -20.21
#